data_AF-A0A2R7T6R2-F1
#
_entry.id   AF-A0A2R7T6R2-F1
#
_cell.length_a   1.000
_cell.length_b   1.000
_cell.length_c   1.000
_cell.angle_alpha   90.00
_cell.angle_beta   90.00
_cell.angle_gamma   90.00
#
_symmetry.space_group_name_H-M   'P 1'
#
loop_
_entity.id
_entity.type
_entity.pdbx_description
1 polymer ?
#
loop_
_entity_poly.entity_id
_entity_poly.type
_entity_poly.pdbx_seq_one_letter_code
_entity_poly.pdbx_strand_id
1 'polypeptide(L)'
;MSRFLRKAALAAALACAFGAHAQTDYNQRFLTQYNKIKNPANGYFSAEGVPYHSVETLIVEAPDHGHETTSEAYSFWLWLEAQYGRATGDWGPLNAAWANMEKYIIPGTRDQPTNSFYNATKPASYAGEYALPRNYPSPLEFNTSVGQDPIGNELASTYGSRDIYGMHWLIDVDNWYGYGFCGDGVTKPAYINTFQRGAQESVWETVPHPSCETFKWGRTGGSQGFLSLFTGDSTYAKQWRYTNAPDADGRAIQAIYWANVWATEQGKGAAVADLVKKAAKMGDFLRYAMFDKYFKRIGNCVGPTTCPGGTGAADSNGLRDNQHYLMSWYYSWGGALDASAGWAWRIGSSHNHFGYQNPFIAWTLSTQAAFKPLSPSAAGDWGKSFKRQMEFYRWLQSADGAIAGGATNSWNGNHEQPPAGTPTFYGMFYDEAPVYRDPASNTWFGFQVWSMQRVAELYYVSNDAQAKALLDKWATWAIANTRLLADGSYEIPSTLQWSGKPDTWNATTPGANANLRVTVTEFTNDVGTAAAYARTLSYYAAKSGNTAAKTTARELLDRMWAKYQDTKGVAVAEKRKDYLRFDDAYNATTGDGVYIPPGWTGTNAQGATLDANATFLSIRPKYQQDPDWAKLNTYLAGGAEPTWTYHRFWAQADIALAQADYGRLFPATGPAIVVSNSALTVPEGGAASFGVSLSEAPTSNVTVTLAKAAGGDADLATATTTLVFTPANYATPQAVSVAAARDADALNGSATFTLSATGLTGASVVATEQDADVVVPVTLVVSTTAVSVPETGTQGFTVKLGAAPTGNVAVTVARTAGDTDISVATGASLVFTPANWNTLQNVTLAAAKDADSANGVATVSITAANATTRTVTATEVDNDVKTCAVVFDTSNDWGSGQVTTIKLSNLGTTPLSAWSLSFTQSNAFTLTNGWSGTFAVNGRTVTVTPAPWNGTIAPNGSVDLGMQITYSGAKPMPTGLSWAGQSCDITVK
;
A
#
# COMPACT_ATOMS: atom_id res chain seq x y z
N MET A 1 6.61 32.94 54.41
CA MET A 1 7.47 31.72 54.45
C MET A 1 6.70 30.40 54.48
N SER A 2 5.49 30.27 55.04
CA SER A 2 4.77 28.97 55.15
C SER A 2 3.99 28.49 53.89
N ARG A 3 3.78 29.35 52.88
CA ARG A 3 3.12 28.97 51.60
C ARG A 3 4.06 28.31 50.58
N PHE A 4 5.38 28.56 50.66
CA PHE A 4 6.36 27.95 49.75
C PHE A 4 6.72 26.52 50.17
N LEU A 5 6.81 26.24 51.47
CA LEU A 5 7.10 24.91 52.00
C LEU A 5 5.96 23.90 51.76
N ARG A 6 4.69 24.35 51.71
CA ARG A 6 3.56 23.46 51.40
C ARG A 6 3.46 23.06 49.93
N LYS A 7 3.89 23.91 48.98
CA LYS A 7 3.95 23.52 47.54
C LYS A 7 5.12 22.58 47.26
N ALA A 8 6.26 22.78 47.91
CA ALA A 8 7.41 21.88 47.80
C ALA A 8 7.14 20.51 48.44
N ALA A 9 6.45 20.47 49.60
CA ALA A 9 6.07 19.22 50.25
C ALA A 9 4.96 18.45 49.52
N LEU A 10 4.02 19.14 48.85
CA LEU A 10 3.00 18.49 48.02
C LEU A 10 3.58 17.94 46.70
N ALA A 11 4.57 18.64 46.12
CA ALA A 11 5.34 18.14 44.97
C ALA A 11 6.23 16.95 45.34
N ALA A 12 6.82 16.93 46.53
CA ALA A 12 7.59 15.80 47.05
C ALA A 12 6.70 14.60 47.44
N ALA A 13 5.49 14.85 47.96
CA ALA A 13 4.54 13.79 48.28
C ALA A 13 3.92 13.14 47.01
N LEU A 14 3.68 13.91 45.94
CA LEU A 14 3.33 13.33 44.62
C LEU A 14 4.50 12.56 44.00
N ALA A 15 5.74 13.02 44.16
CA ALA A 15 6.93 12.32 43.67
C ALA A 15 7.18 10.98 44.41
N CYS A 16 6.73 10.84 45.66
CA CYS A 16 6.85 9.60 46.43
C CYS A 16 5.79 8.54 46.10
N ALA A 17 4.64 8.92 45.54
CA ALA A 17 3.58 7.97 45.16
C ALA A 17 3.78 7.34 43.76
N PHE A 18 4.65 7.93 42.92
CA PHE A 18 4.99 7.46 41.58
C PHE A 18 6.48 7.11 41.42
N GLY A 19 7.14 6.77 42.54
CA GLY A 19 8.58 6.59 42.63
C GLY A 19 9.12 5.35 41.89
N ALA A 20 10.08 5.60 41.00
CA ALA A 20 11.01 4.64 40.38
C ALA A 20 10.40 3.56 39.46
N HIS A 21 9.83 3.97 38.32
CA HIS A 21 9.67 3.06 37.18
C HIS A 21 11.00 2.92 36.43
N ALA A 22 11.57 1.72 36.52
CA ALA A 22 12.80 1.31 35.84
C ALA A 22 12.60 1.22 34.30
N GLN A 23 13.65 1.49 33.53
CA GLN A 23 13.73 1.43 32.05
C GLN A 23 13.13 0.18 31.39
N THR A 24 13.07 -0.94 32.10
CA THR A 24 12.39 -2.17 31.68
C THR A 24 10.91 -2.00 31.40
N ASP A 25 10.29 -1.06 32.09
CA ASP A 25 8.86 -0.82 32.02
C ASP A 25 8.48 -0.32 30.61
N TYR A 26 9.11 0.73 30.08
CA TYR A 26 8.70 1.32 28.80
C TYR A 26 8.87 0.41 27.57
N ASN A 27 9.95 -0.36 27.48
CA ASN A 27 10.08 -1.36 26.40
C ASN A 27 9.04 -2.48 26.56
N GLN A 28 8.71 -2.86 27.80
CA GLN A 28 7.65 -3.82 28.06
C GLN A 28 6.27 -3.24 27.72
N ARG A 29 6.01 -1.97 27.99
CA ARG A 29 4.79 -1.26 27.59
C ARG A 29 4.65 -1.25 26.07
N PHE A 30 5.74 -1.00 25.35
CA PHE A 30 5.77 -1.13 23.88
C PHE A 30 5.34 -2.54 23.43
N LEU A 31 5.99 -3.60 23.96
CA LEU A 31 5.66 -4.98 23.55
C LEU A 31 4.24 -5.39 23.97
N THR A 32 3.79 -4.94 25.14
CA THR A 32 2.42 -5.16 25.61
C THR A 32 1.41 -4.53 24.65
N GLN A 33 1.63 -3.27 24.26
CA GLN A 33 0.76 -2.57 23.33
C GLN A 33 0.85 -3.16 21.91
N TYR A 34 2.05 -3.51 21.45
CA TYR A 34 2.27 -4.22 20.18
C TYR A 34 1.46 -5.52 20.15
N ASN A 35 1.56 -6.35 21.19
CA ASN A 35 0.82 -7.61 21.27
C ASN A 35 -0.70 -7.39 21.26
N LYS A 36 -1.21 -6.34 21.90
CA LYS A 36 -2.63 -5.98 21.79
C LYS A 36 -3.02 -5.62 20.35
N ILE A 37 -2.19 -4.85 19.65
CA ILE A 37 -2.44 -4.47 18.24
C ILE A 37 -2.39 -5.69 17.32
N LYS A 38 -1.43 -6.60 17.53
CA LYS A 38 -1.24 -7.78 16.68
C LYS A 38 -2.16 -8.95 17.00
N ASN A 39 -2.83 -8.95 18.16
CA ASN A 39 -3.78 -9.99 18.53
C ASN A 39 -5.00 -9.96 17.59
N PRO A 40 -5.25 -11.02 16.80
CA PRO A 40 -6.39 -11.07 15.89
C PRO A 40 -7.75 -10.87 16.59
N ALA A 41 -7.87 -11.27 17.87
CA ALA A 41 -9.09 -11.09 18.65
C ALA A 41 -9.43 -9.61 18.91
N ASN A 42 -8.45 -8.70 18.78
CA ASN A 42 -8.66 -7.27 18.95
C ASN A 42 -9.04 -6.55 17.65
N GLY A 43 -9.01 -7.22 16.49
CA GLY A 43 -9.64 -6.74 15.26
C GLY A 43 -8.98 -5.55 14.56
N TYR A 44 -7.69 -5.27 14.79
CA TYR A 44 -6.99 -4.16 14.11
C TYR A 44 -6.71 -4.39 12.62
N PHE A 45 -6.74 -5.65 12.17
CA PHE A 45 -6.42 -6.04 10.80
C PHE A 45 -7.56 -6.85 10.20
N SER A 46 -7.76 -6.69 8.90
CA SER A 46 -8.63 -7.52 8.07
C SER A 46 -8.06 -8.92 7.83
N ALA A 47 -8.86 -9.77 7.17
CA ALA A 47 -8.43 -11.09 6.72
C ALA A 47 -7.28 -11.03 5.70
N GLU A 48 -7.18 -9.94 4.92
CA GLU A 48 -6.09 -9.66 3.98
C GLU A 48 -4.81 -9.16 4.69
N GLY A 49 -4.83 -9.04 6.02
CA GLY A 49 -3.73 -8.50 6.82
C GLY A 49 -3.53 -7.00 6.64
N VAL A 50 -4.55 -6.28 6.18
CA VAL A 50 -4.56 -4.83 6.00
C VAL A 50 -5.05 -4.18 7.28
N PRO A 51 -4.33 -3.22 7.88
CA PRO A 51 -4.80 -2.54 9.09
C PRO A 51 -6.04 -1.71 8.75
N TYR A 52 -7.05 -1.70 9.62
CA TYR A 52 -8.15 -0.73 9.53
C TYR A 52 -7.73 0.64 10.06
N HIS A 53 -8.52 1.68 9.78
CA HIS A 53 -8.38 2.98 10.44
C HIS A 53 -8.61 2.86 11.94
N SER A 54 -9.63 2.10 12.35
CA SER A 54 -9.93 1.78 13.75
C SER A 54 -10.58 0.40 13.88
N VAL A 55 -10.52 -0.17 15.09
CA VAL A 55 -11.24 -1.42 15.40
C VAL A 55 -12.76 -1.21 15.34
N GLU A 56 -13.25 -0.08 15.84
CA GLU A 56 -14.66 0.25 15.77
C GLU A 56 -15.01 0.75 14.34
N THR A 57 -16.15 0.29 13.82
CA THR A 57 -16.63 0.59 12.46
C THR A 57 -17.29 1.96 12.35
N LEU A 58 -18.03 2.39 13.37
CA LEU A 58 -18.72 3.68 13.41
C LEU A 58 -17.78 4.81 13.83
N ILE A 59 -17.08 5.37 12.84
CA ILE A 59 -16.23 6.54 13.00
C ILE A 59 -16.19 7.37 11.70
N VAL A 60 -16.21 8.68 11.84
CA VAL A 60 -16.19 9.65 10.73
C VAL A 60 -15.31 10.83 11.13
N GLU A 61 -14.20 11.09 10.44
CA GLU A 61 -13.28 12.18 10.81
C GLU A 61 -12.31 12.62 9.70
N ALA A 62 -11.93 11.69 8.82
CA ALA A 62 -11.22 11.92 7.57
C ALA A 62 -11.55 10.77 6.60
N PRO A 63 -11.28 9.50 6.96
CA PRO A 63 -12.14 8.40 6.51
C PRO A 63 -13.53 8.58 7.13
N ASP A 64 -14.52 7.99 6.48
CA ASP A 64 -15.93 8.08 6.87
C ASP A 64 -16.53 6.74 7.31
N HIS A 65 -15.68 5.72 7.44
CA HIS A 65 -15.96 4.44 8.08
C HIS A 65 -14.68 3.81 8.66
N GLY A 66 -14.78 3.17 9.83
CA GLY A 66 -13.61 2.71 10.59
C GLY A 66 -12.82 1.57 9.95
N HIS A 67 -13.50 0.76 9.13
CA HIS A 67 -12.86 -0.31 8.33
C HIS A 67 -12.50 0.12 6.91
N GLU A 68 -12.55 1.42 6.61
CA GLU A 68 -11.62 1.94 5.62
C GLU A 68 -10.20 1.87 6.17
N THR A 69 -9.20 2.11 5.34
CA THR A 69 -7.87 2.41 5.81
C THR A 69 -7.19 3.41 4.93
N THR A 70 -6.08 3.93 5.44
CA THR A 70 -5.36 5.03 4.84
C THR A 70 -3.89 4.70 4.64
N SER A 71 -3.25 5.41 3.72
CA SER A 71 -1.78 5.39 3.63
C SER A 71 -1.13 5.84 4.95
N GLU A 72 -1.81 6.69 5.73
CA GLU A 72 -1.42 7.03 7.10
C GLU A 72 -1.34 5.78 7.99
N ALA A 73 -2.40 4.98 8.07
CA ALA A 73 -2.41 3.76 8.88
C ALA A 73 -1.28 2.79 8.48
N TYR A 74 -1.06 2.61 7.16
CA TYR A 74 0.10 1.85 6.65
C TYR A 74 1.44 2.43 7.10
N SER A 75 1.62 3.74 7.02
CA SER A 75 2.88 4.38 7.43
C SER A 75 3.16 4.23 8.94
N PHE A 76 2.12 4.25 9.78
CA PHE A 76 2.24 3.94 11.21
C PHE A 76 2.50 2.45 11.46
N TRP A 77 1.92 1.56 10.66
CA TRP A 77 2.16 0.13 10.76
C TRP A 77 3.63 -0.19 10.47
N LEU A 78 4.18 0.36 9.39
CA LEU A 78 5.61 0.22 9.07
C LEU A 78 6.49 0.72 10.21
N TRP A 79 6.14 1.84 10.84
CA TRP A 79 6.91 2.35 11.97
C TRP A 79 6.82 1.44 13.21
N LEU A 80 5.63 0.92 13.49
CA LEU A 80 5.40 -0.04 14.57
C LEU A 80 6.28 -1.31 14.38
N GLU A 81 6.31 -1.86 13.17
CA GLU A 81 7.13 -3.05 12.87
C GLU A 81 8.64 -2.74 12.84
N ALA A 82 9.04 -1.53 12.43
CA ALA A 82 10.44 -1.10 12.53
C ALA A 82 10.90 -1.04 14.00
N GLN A 83 10.05 -0.54 14.88
CA GLN A 83 10.33 -0.51 16.31
C GLN A 83 10.31 -1.91 16.93
N TYR A 84 9.44 -2.81 16.44
CA TYR A 84 9.45 -4.21 16.84
C TYR A 84 10.78 -4.89 16.48
N GLY A 85 11.24 -4.74 15.24
CA GLY A 85 12.55 -5.25 14.82
C GLY A 85 13.71 -4.66 15.63
N ARG A 86 13.62 -3.40 16.06
CA ARG A 86 14.58 -2.82 17.01
C ARG A 86 14.53 -3.51 18.38
N ALA A 87 13.35 -3.81 18.89
CA ALA A 87 13.15 -4.37 20.23
C ALA A 87 13.50 -5.87 20.32
N THR A 88 13.22 -6.64 19.26
CA THR A 88 13.33 -8.11 19.24
C THR A 88 14.47 -8.63 18.37
N GLY A 89 14.94 -7.83 17.42
CA GLY A 89 15.86 -8.25 16.37
C GLY A 89 15.17 -8.99 15.22
N ASP A 90 13.85 -9.12 15.21
CA ASP A 90 13.07 -9.75 14.14
C ASP A 90 12.54 -8.70 13.15
N TRP A 91 13.09 -8.72 11.93
CA TRP A 91 12.75 -7.79 10.84
C TRP A 91 11.78 -8.40 9.83
N GLY A 92 11.34 -9.65 10.02
CA GLY A 92 10.35 -10.32 9.17
C GLY A 92 9.02 -9.57 9.08
N PRO A 93 8.42 -9.16 10.21
CA PRO A 93 7.16 -8.41 10.21
C PRO A 93 7.20 -7.10 9.42
N LEU A 94 8.31 -6.37 9.48
CA LEU A 94 8.48 -5.13 8.70
C LEU A 94 8.50 -5.41 7.19
N ASN A 95 9.19 -6.45 6.76
CA ASN A 95 9.22 -6.86 5.36
C ASN A 95 7.82 -7.30 4.87
N ALA A 96 7.08 -8.02 5.70
CA ALA A 96 5.71 -8.44 5.40
C ALA A 96 4.74 -7.24 5.30
N ALA A 97 4.86 -6.27 6.21
CA ALA A 97 4.07 -5.04 6.17
C ALA A 97 4.33 -4.21 4.91
N TRP A 98 5.60 -4.07 4.49
CA TRP A 98 5.93 -3.38 3.23
C TRP A 98 5.39 -4.12 2.00
N ALA A 99 5.50 -5.45 1.97
CA ALA A 99 4.95 -6.26 0.88
C ALA A 99 3.41 -6.14 0.80
N ASN A 100 2.72 -6.09 1.95
CA ASN A 100 1.29 -5.85 2.01
C ASN A 100 0.92 -4.47 1.46
N MET A 101 1.67 -3.42 1.86
CA MET A 101 1.51 -2.05 1.34
C MET A 101 1.67 -2.01 -0.20
N GLU A 102 2.73 -2.61 -0.74
CA GLU A 102 2.95 -2.68 -2.20
C GLU A 102 1.82 -3.41 -2.93
N LYS A 103 1.20 -4.40 -2.29
CA LYS A 103 0.13 -5.21 -2.89
C LYS A 103 -1.20 -4.48 -2.92
N TYR A 104 -1.54 -3.75 -1.86
CA TYR A 104 -2.93 -3.34 -1.62
C TYR A 104 -3.17 -1.83 -1.64
N ILE A 105 -2.16 -1.00 -1.38
CA ILE A 105 -2.36 0.45 -1.33
C ILE A 105 -1.49 1.24 -2.31
N ILE A 106 -0.41 0.67 -2.84
CA ILE A 106 0.30 1.21 -4.01
C ILE A 106 -0.36 0.62 -5.26
N PRO A 107 -0.99 1.43 -6.13
CA PRO A 107 -1.61 0.91 -7.35
C PRO A 107 -0.58 0.18 -8.23
N GLY A 108 -0.82 -1.07 -8.59
CA GLY A 108 0.04 -1.82 -9.50
C GLY A 108 -0.25 -1.48 -10.97
N THR A 109 0.53 -2.02 -11.92
CA THR A 109 0.32 -1.78 -13.35
C THR A 109 -1.11 -2.10 -13.82
N ARG A 110 -1.74 -3.13 -13.23
CA ARG A 110 -3.15 -3.46 -13.52
C ARG A 110 -4.11 -2.33 -13.12
N ASP A 111 -3.80 -1.62 -12.05
CA ASP A 111 -4.66 -0.61 -11.45
C ASP A 111 -4.41 0.79 -12.08
N GLN A 112 -3.22 1.03 -12.63
CA GLN A 112 -2.82 2.25 -13.36
C GLN A 112 -2.31 2.00 -14.80
N PRO A 113 -3.08 1.31 -15.66
CA PRO A 113 -2.57 0.64 -16.87
C PRO A 113 -2.15 1.56 -18.03
N THR A 114 -2.57 2.83 -18.03
CA THR A 114 -2.44 3.71 -19.20
C THR A 114 -1.56 4.93 -18.96
N ASN A 115 -0.63 4.83 -18.00
CA ASN A 115 0.43 5.83 -17.80
C ASN A 115 1.28 6.07 -19.08
N SER A 116 1.28 5.14 -20.04
CA SER A 116 1.92 5.31 -21.35
C SER A 116 1.36 6.49 -22.17
N PHE A 117 0.12 6.92 -21.91
CA PHE A 117 -0.49 8.08 -22.58
C PHE A 117 -0.09 9.43 -21.96
N TYR A 118 0.66 9.41 -20.85
CA TYR A 118 1.02 10.63 -20.14
C TYR A 118 1.98 11.51 -20.95
N ASN A 119 1.65 12.80 -21.09
CA ASN A 119 2.47 13.80 -21.76
C ASN A 119 3.00 14.83 -20.75
N ALA A 120 4.29 14.76 -20.43
CA ALA A 120 4.93 15.68 -19.49
C ALA A 120 4.92 17.16 -19.93
N THR A 121 4.75 17.45 -21.23
CA THR A 121 4.63 18.84 -21.73
C THR A 121 3.21 19.42 -21.58
N LYS A 122 2.21 18.55 -21.34
CA LYS A 122 0.83 18.91 -21.04
C LYS A 122 0.30 17.95 -19.95
N PRO A 123 0.73 18.13 -18.70
CA PRO A 123 0.54 17.15 -17.64
C PRO A 123 -0.91 17.00 -17.19
N ALA A 124 -1.76 18.02 -17.38
CA ALA A 124 -3.18 17.98 -17.08
C ALA A 124 -3.95 19.05 -17.89
N SER A 125 -5.28 19.08 -17.74
CA SER A 125 -6.11 20.23 -18.13
C SER A 125 -6.64 20.92 -16.87
N TYR A 126 -6.69 22.25 -16.88
CA TYR A 126 -7.07 23.04 -15.71
C TYR A 126 -8.57 22.92 -15.39
N ALA A 127 -8.89 22.83 -14.10
CA ALA A 127 -10.21 23.09 -13.54
C ALA A 127 -10.03 23.87 -12.23
N GLY A 128 -10.84 24.90 -12.01
CA GLY A 128 -10.79 25.68 -10.78
C GLY A 128 -11.30 24.91 -9.57
N GLU A 129 -10.80 25.21 -8.38
CA GLU A 129 -11.49 24.84 -7.15
C GLU A 129 -12.48 25.95 -6.76
N TYR A 130 -13.51 25.56 -6.00
CA TYR A 130 -14.49 26.50 -5.48
C TYR A 130 -14.71 26.25 -3.99
N ALA A 131 -15.10 27.29 -3.27
CA ALA A 131 -15.25 27.20 -1.82
C ALA A 131 -16.31 26.18 -1.38
N LEU A 132 -17.43 26.05 -2.11
CA LEU A 132 -18.59 25.28 -1.70
C LEU A 132 -18.87 24.10 -2.65
N PRO A 133 -19.34 22.94 -2.14
CA PRO A 133 -19.71 21.78 -2.96
C PRO A 133 -20.73 22.08 -4.06
N ARG A 134 -21.62 23.06 -3.82
CA ARG A 134 -22.65 23.45 -4.80
C ARG A 134 -22.14 24.04 -6.11
N ASN A 135 -20.89 24.49 -6.12
CA ASN A 135 -20.25 25.07 -7.30
C ASN A 135 -19.59 23.99 -8.18
N TYR A 136 -19.74 22.71 -7.84
CA TYR A 136 -19.29 21.57 -8.61
C TYR A 136 -20.47 20.94 -9.39
N PRO A 137 -20.23 20.33 -10.58
CA PRO A 137 -18.92 20.00 -11.15
C PRO A 137 -18.14 21.22 -11.69
N SER A 138 -16.82 21.25 -11.43
CA SER A 138 -15.94 22.33 -11.89
C SER A 138 -15.60 22.16 -13.38
N PRO A 139 -15.82 23.17 -14.24
CA PRO A 139 -15.61 23.03 -15.68
C PRO A 139 -14.12 22.90 -16.04
N LEU A 140 -13.81 22.00 -16.98
CA LEU A 140 -12.49 21.96 -17.60
C LEU A 140 -12.30 23.17 -18.53
N GLU A 141 -11.23 23.91 -18.31
CA GLU A 141 -10.85 25.07 -19.12
C GLU A 141 -9.64 24.73 -19.99
N PHE A 142 -9.88 24.10 -21.15
CA PHE A 142 -8.81 23.62 -22.04
C PHE A 142 -7.88 24.71 -22.59
N ASN A 143 -8.31 25.97 -22.56
CA ASN A 143 -7.51 27.13 -23.01
C ASN A 143 -6.66 27.73 -21.88
N THR A 144 -6.87 27.32 -20.63
CA THR A 144 -6.07 27.79 -19.50
C THR A 144 -4.72 27.08 -19.49
N SER A 145 -3.64 27.87 -19.57
CA SER A 145 -2.27 27.34 -19.64
C SER A 145 -1.93 26.48 -18.41
N VAL A 146 -1.27 25.34 -18.64
CA VAL A 146 -0.62 24.53 -17.60
C VAL A 146 0.89 24.54 -17.84
N GLY A 147 1.69 24.30 -16.80
CA GLY A 147 3.14 24.17 -16.95
C GLY A 147 3.59 22.78 -17.40
N GLN A 148 4.90 22.59 -17.45
CA GLN A 148 5.52 21.30 -17.80
C GLN A 148 5.91 20.52 -16.55
N ASP A 149 5.78 19.19 -16.59
CA ASP A 149 6.32 18.28 -15.59
C ASP A 149 7.79 17.96 -15.92
N PRO A 150 8.76 18.43 -15.12
CA PRO A 150 10.17 18.23 -15.41
C PRO A 150 10.73 16.89 -14.91
N ILE A 151 9.97 16.10 -14.14
CA ILE A 151 10.45 14.86 -13.51
C ILE A 151 9.83 13.60 -14.10
N GLY A 152 8.67 13.69 -14.78
CA GLY A 152 7.97 12.51 -15.30
C GLY A 152 8.77 11.64 -16.27
N ASN A 153 9.55 12.24 -17.17
CA ASN A 153 10.44 11.49 -18.09
C ASN A 153 11.72 10.99 -17.40
N GLU A 154 12.21 11.71 -16.39
CA GLU A 154 13.36 11.31 -15.59
C GLU A 154 13.01 10.03 -14.81
N LEU A 155 11.92 10.04 -14.05
CA LEU A 155 11.41 8.90 -13.30
C LEU A 155 11.18 7.68 -14.21
N ALA A 156 10.55 7.89 -15.36
CA ALA A 156 10.31 6.82 -16.33
C ALA A 156 11.61 6.17 -16.83
N SER A 157 12.64 6.98 -17.09
CA SER A 157 13.95 6.50 -17.52
C SER A 157 14.69 5.79 -16.40
N THR A 158 14.61 6.31 -15.17
CA THR A 158 15.26 5.73 -13.98
C THR A 158 14.69 4.36 -13.62
N TYR A 159 13.37 4.19 -13.70
CA TYR A 159 12.69 2.98 -13.21
C TYR A 159 12.14 2.07 -14.31
N GLY A 160 12.31 2.42 -15.59
CA GLY A 160 11.87 1.62 -16.72
C GLY A 160 10.34 1.48 -16.84
N SER A 161 9.57 2.30 -16.12
CA SER A 161 8.12 2.31 -16.12
C SER A 161 7.60 3.71 -15.86
N ARG A 162 6.45 4.06 -16.45
CA ARG A 162 5.74 5.30 -16.14
C ARG A 162 4.83 5.17 -14.92
N ASP A 163 4.67 3.98 -14.34
CA ASP A 163 3.82 3.79 -13.16
C ASP A 163 4.36 4.58 -11.96
N ILE A 164 3.43 5.13 -11.18
CA ILE A 164 3.74 5.88 -9.97
C ILE A 164 3.93 4.90 -8.81
N TYR A 165 5.06 5.01 -8.11
CA TYR A 165 5.34 4.25 -6.90
C TYR A 165 5.11 5.11 -5.66
N GLY A 166 3.83 5.27 -5.30
CA GLY A 166 3.38 6.00 -4.12
C GLY A 166 1.99 5.50 -3.71
N MET A 167 1.66 5.60 -2.42
CA MET A 167 0.41 5.05 -1.91
C MET A 167 -0.79 5.87 -2.40
N HIS A 168 -1.88 5.21 -2.76
CA HIS A 168 -3.18 5.88 -2.73
C HIS A 168 -3.58 6.15 -1.27
N TRP A 169 -4.31 7.23 -1.01
CA TRP A 169 -4.57 7.63 0.36
C TRP A 169 -5.69 6.86 1.07
N LEU A 170 -6.67 6.30 0.34
CA LEU A 170 -7.86 5.66 0.95
C LEU A 170 -8.25 4.37 0.22
N ILE A 171 -8.52 3.31 0.99
CA ILE A 171 -9.10 2.07 0.47
C ILE A 171 -10.21 1.58 1.40
N ASP A 172 -11.25 1.01 0.81
CA ASP A 172 -12.31 0.28 1.51
C ASP A 172 -11.85 -1.16 1.70
N VAL A 173 -11.40 -1.49 2.91
CA VAL A 173 -10.74 -2.77 3.20
C VAL A 173 -11.70 -3.94 3.05
N ASP A 174 -12.91 -3.79 3.59
CA ASP A 174 -13.92 -4.84 3.61
C ASP A 174 -14.83 -4.84 2.38
N ASN A 175 -14.61 -3.93 1.43
CA ASN A 175 -15.55 -3.64 0.34
C ASN A 175 -16.96 -3.34 0.89
N TRP A 176 -17.02 -2.60 2.00
CA TRP A 176 -18.25 -2.18 2.66
C TRP A 176 -19.14 -1.34 1.74
N TYR A 177 -18.54 -0.44 0.95
CA TYR A 177 -19.23 0.33 -0.08
C TYR A 177 -19.72 -0.54 -1.23
N GLY A 178 -18.99 -1.61 -1.57
CA GLY A 178 -19.37 -2.57 -2.60
C GLY A 178 -18.86 -2.22 -4.00
N TYR A 179 -17.84 -1.36 -4.11
CA TYR A 179 -17.27 -0.97 -5.40
C TYR A 179 -16.33 -2.02 -6.00
N GLY A 180 -15.52 -2.68 -5.17
CA GLY A 180 -14.53 -3.66 -5.60
C GLY A 180 -13.49 -3.13 -6.59
N PHE A 181 -12.90 -4.01 -7.38
CA PHE A 181 -11.88 -3.67 -8.37
C PHE A 181 -12.53 -3.28 -9.70
N CYS A 182 -12.37 -2.02 -10.12
CA CYS A 182 -12.93 -1.48 -11.36
C CYS A 182 -14.43 -1.79 -11.56
N GLY A 183 -15.17 -1.87 -10.45
CA GLY A 183 -16.59 -2.16 -10.46
C GLY A 183 -16.95 -3.63 -10.54
N ASP A 184 -16.08 -4.58 -10.18
CA ASP A 184 -16.51 -5.97 -10.00
C ASP A 184 -17.52 -6.12 -8.84
N GLY A 185 -17.46 -5.23 -7.85
CA GLY A 185 -18.29 -5.22 -6.65
C GLY A 185 -17.92 -6.25 -5.59
N VAL A 186 -16.78 -6.95 -5.73
CA VAL A 186 -16.41 -8.07 -4.86
C VAL A 186 -14.97 -8.03 -4.35
N THR A 187 -14.02 -7.45 -5.09
CA THR A 187 -12.60 -7.46 -4.70
C THR A 187 -12.35 -6.63 -3.44
N LYS A 188 -11.46 -7.12 -2.58
CA LYS A 188 -11.00 -6.48 -1.34
C LYS A 188 -9.47 -6.40 -1.30
N PRO A 189 -8.89 -5.31 -0.75
CA PRO A 189 -9.50 -3.99 -0.59
C PRO A 189 -9.92 -3.35 -1.92
N ALA A 190 -10.84 -2.39 -1.87
CA ALA A 190 -11.26 -1.59 -3.01
C ALA A 190 -10.65 -0.17 -2.94
N TYR A 191 -10.01 0.28 -4.03
CA TYR A 191 -9.55 1.66 -4.13
C TYR A 191 -10.75 2.62 -4.29
N ILE A 192 -10.89 3.57 -3.37
CA ILE A 192 -11.99 4.53 -3.32
C ILE A 192 -11.45 5.94 -3.03
N ASN A 193 -12.28 6.95 -3.27
CA ASN A 193 -11.98 8.32 -2.87
C ASN A 193 -13.26 9.05 -2.43
N THR A 194 -13.09 10.18 -1.73
CA THR A 194 -14.17 10.98 -1.15
C THR A 194 -14.03 12.45 -1.55
N PHE A 195 -13.10 13.18 -0.94
CA PHE A 195 -12.91 14.62 -1.12
C PHE A 195 -12.56 15.01 -2.56
N GLN A 196 -13.40 15.86 -3.17
CA GLN A 196 -13.24 16.37 -4.54
C GLN A 196 -13.79 17.79 -4.75
N ARG A 197 -14.57 18.33 -3.80
CA ARG A 197 -15.43 19.51 -4.02
C ARG A 197 -15.09 20.70 -3.12
N GLY A 198 -13.79 20.91 -2.95
CA GLY A 198 -13.25 22.18 -2.49
C GLY A 198 -13.23 22.34 -0.97
N ALA A 199 -12.94 23.56 -0.54
CA ALA A 199 -12.45 23.80 0.82
C ALA A 199 -13.50 23.59 1.93
N GLN A 200 -14.80 23.78 1.63
CA GLN A 200 -15.85 23.55 2.61
C GLN A 200 -16.35 22.10 2.63
N GLU A 201 -16.06 21.27 1.62
CA GLU A 201 -16.49 19.86 1.62
C GLU A 201 -15.87 19.12 2.82
N SER A 202 -16.66 18.97 3.88
CA SER A 202 -16.28 18.19 5.05
C SER A 202 -16.46 16.69 4.78
N VAL A 203 -15.93 15.85 5.67
CA VAL A 203 -16.10 14.39 5.60
C VAL A 203 -17.58 13.98 5.50
N TRP A 204 -18.48 14.78 6.09
CA TRP A 204 -19.93 14.57 6.12
C TRP A 204 -20.63 14.83 4.78
N GLU A 205 -19.96 15.52 3.87
CA GLU A 205 -20.61 16.08 2.67
C GLU A 205 -20.21 15.33 1.41
N THR A 206 -19.22 14.45 1.51
CA THR A 206 -18.65 13.70 0.40
C THR A 206 -19.62 12.67 -0.19
N VAL A 207 -19.40 12.34 -1.47
CA VAL A 207 -20.01 11.19 -2.15
C VAL A 207 -18.89 10.18 -2.44
N PRO A 208 -18.75 9.09 -1.64
CA PRO A 208 -17.69 8.10 -1.82
C PRO A 208 -17.83 7.41 -3.17
N HIS A 209 -16.72 7.26 -3.89
CA HIS A 209 -16.72 6.79 -5.27
C HIS A 209 -15.50 5.91 -5.57
N PRO A 210 -15.59 4.96 -6.54
CA PRO A 210 -14.46 4.11 -6.89
C PRO A 210 -13.35 4.93 -7.55
N SER A 211 -12.09 4.61 -7.25
CA SER A 211 -10.91 5.19 -7.90
C SER A 211 -10.77 4.74 -9.37
N CYS A 212 -11.30 3.57 -9.71
CA CYS A 212 -11.48 3.09 -11.09
C CYS A 212 -12.95 3.22 -11.52
N GLU A 213 -13.25 4.25 -12.31
CA GLU A 213 -14.58 4.61 -12.78
C GLU A 213 -14.91 3.91 -14.11
N THR A 214 -15.89 3.01 -14.05
CA THR A 214 -16.37 2.22 -15.20
C THR A 214 -17.80 2.54 -15.61
N PHE A 215 -18.42 3.55 -14.99
CA PHE A 215 -19.81 3.98 -15.13
C PHE A 215 -20.84 2.95 -14.65
N LYS A 216 -20.41 1.95 -13.88
CA LYS A 216 -21.30 0.93 -13.31
C LYS A 216 -22.28 1.53 -12.29
N TRP A 217 -21.83 2.51 -11.51
CA TRP A 217 -22.63 3.24 -10.52
C TRP A 217 -22.49 4.75 -10.75
N GLY A 218 -23.16 5.55 -9.93
CA GLY A 218 -23.23 6.99 -10.10
C GLY A 218 -24.44 7.39 -10.97
N ARG A 219 -24.27 8.37 -11.86
CA ARG A 219 -25.37 8.99 -12.60
C ARG A 219 -26.18 7.98 -13.43
N THR A 220 -27.51 8.07 -13.37
CA THR A 220 -28.43 7.31 -14.22
C THR A 220 -28.17 7.60 -15.71
N GLY A 221 -28.18 6.57 -16.56
CA GLY A 221 -27.92 6.70 -18.01
C GLY A 221 -26.53 6.23 -18.47
N GLY A 222 -25.65 5.80 -17.54
CA GLY A 222 -24.54 4.89 -17.82
C GLY A 222 -23.31 5.43 -18.56
N SER A 223 -23.19 6.75 -18.76
CA SER A 223 -22.09 7.34 -19.55
C SER A 223 -21.23 8.37 -18.81
N GLN A 224 -21.48 8.61 -17.52
CA GLN A 224 -20.79 9.66 -16.75
C GLN A 224 -20.34 9.23 -15.35
N GLY A 225 -20.90 8.15 -14.81
CA GLY A 225 -20.62 7.66 -13.46
C GLY A 225 -20.72 8.77 -12.41
N PHE A 226 -19.74 8.82 -11.50
CA PHE A 226 -19.61 9.89 -10.50
C PHE A 226 -18.87 11.12 -11.04
N LEU A 227 -18.16 11.03 -12.17
CA LEU A 227 -17.29 12.10 -12.68
C LEU A 227 -18.01 13.43 -12.83
N SER A 228 -19.26 13.39 -13.31
CA SER A 228 -20.11 14.58 -13.52
C SER A 228 -20.57 15.28 -12.24
N LEU A 229 -20.26 14.74 -11.05
CA LEU A 229 -20.40 15.46 -9.78
C LEU A 229 -19.19 16.36 -9.48
N PHE A 230 -18.03 16.06 -10.07
CA PHE A 230 -16.75 16.65 -9.69
C PHE A 230 -16.19 17.54 -10.80
N THR A 231 -16.17 17.05 -12.03
CA THR A 231 -15.54 17.74 -13.17
C THR A 231 -16.54 17.85 -14.32
N GLY A 232 -16.70 19.07 -14.83
CA GLY A 232 -17.59 19.39 -15.94
C GLY A 232 -16.84 19.23 -17.25
N ASP A 233 -17.26 18.27 -18.07
CA ASP A 233 -16.75 18.04 -19.41
C ASP A 233 -17.89 17.83 -20.41
N SER A 234 -17.62 18.12 -21.68
CA SER A 234 -18.47 17.85 -22.84
C SER A 234 -18.67 16.36 -23.08
N THR A 235 -17.69 15.52 -22.76
CA THR A 235 -17.75 14.06 -22.86
C THR A 235 -17.01 13.42 -21.68
N TYR A 236 -17.39 12.20 -21.30
CA TYR A 236 -16.80 11.49 -20.17
C TYR A 236 -16.26 10.14 -20.64
N ALA A 237 -15.06 9.78 -20.18
CA ALA A 237 -14.43 8.49 -20.44
C ALA A 237 -14.28 7.68 -19.15
N LYS A 238 -14.43 6.36 -19.26
CA LYS A 238 -14.05 5.43 -18.20
C LYS A 238 -12.57 5.64 -17.89
N GLN A 239 -12.23 5.74 -16.61
CA GLN A 239 -10.91 6.21 -16.20
C GLN A 239 -10.54 5.69 -14.82
N TRP A 240 -9.27 5.76 -14.49
CA TRP A 240 -8.75 5.51 -13.15
C TRP A 240 -8.05 6.78 -12.64
N ARG A 241 -8.07 7.01 -11.33
CA ARG A 241 -7.30 8.07 -10.69
C ARG A 241 -6.98 7.74 -9.23
N TYR A 242 -5.80 8.15 -8.79
CA TYR A 242 -5.31 7.97 -7.44
C TYR A 242 -4.77 9.29 -6.90
N THR A 243 -4.93 9.48 -5.61
CA THR A 243 -4.43 10.64 -4.86
C THR A 243 -3.52 10.15 -3.75
N ASN A 244 -2.33 10.71 -3.66
CA ASN A 244 -1.38 10.43 -2.59
C ASN A 244 -1.60 11.38 -1.41
N ALA A 245 -1.30 10.90 -0.20
CA ALA A 245 -1.11 11.74 0.99
C ALA A 245 0.41 11.84 1.30
N PRO A 246 1.07 12.96 0.94
CA PRO A 246 2.53 13.07 1.00
C PRO A 246 3.11 12.89 2.39
N ASP A 247 2.38 13.30 3.44
CA ASP A 247 2.81 13.13 4.82
C ASP A 247 2.95 11.64 5.20
N ALA A 248 2.10 10.77 4.66
CA ALA A 248 2.12 9.33 4.91
C ALA A 248 3.28 8.63 4.19
N ASP A 249 3.51 8.92 2.90
CA ASP A 249 4.69 8.43 2.18
C ASP A 249 5.98 8.91 2.86
N GLY A 250 6.01 10.18 3.29
CA GLY A 250 7.11 10.72 4.08
C GLY A 250 7.33 9.99 5.40
N ARG A 251 6.25 9.65 6.13
CA ARG A 251 6.32 8.89 7.39
C ARG A 251 6.81 7.45 7.16
N ALA A 252 6.42 6.80 6.06
CA ALA A 252 6.92 5.47 5.69
C ALA A 252 8.44 5.49 5.44
N ILE A 253 8.95 6.51 4.73
CA ILE A 253 10.40 6.68 4.51
C ILE A 253 11.13 6.92 5.84
N GLN A 254 10.55 7.72 6.73
CA GLN A 254 11.08 7.99 8.07
C GLN A 254 11.18 6.71 8.92
N ALA A 255 10.17 5.85 8.88
CA ALA A 255 10.19 4.55 9.55
C ALA A 255 11.33 3.65 9.04
N ILE A 256 11.54 3.60 7.72
CA ILE A 256 12.61 2.79 7.12
C ILE A 256 14.00 3.37 7.40
N TYR A 257 14.15 4.68 7.53
CA TYR A 257 15.40 5.28 8.02
C TYR A 257 15.79 4.70 9.38
N TRP A 258 14.86 4.71 10.33
CA TRP A 258 15.12 4.18 11.66
C TRP A 258 15.33 2.66 11.65
N ALA A 259 14.56 1.92 10.86
CA ALA A 259 14.77 0.48 10.67
C ALA A 259 16.20 0.20 10.20
N ASN A 260 16.70 0.96 9.21
CA ASN A 260 18.06 0.81 8.71
C ASN A 260 19.12 1.11 9.79
N VAL A 261 18.93 2.18 10.58
CA VAL A 261 19.83 2.51 11.70
C VAL A 261 19.87 1.37 12.71
N TRP A 262 18.71 0.95 13.22
CA TRP A 262 18.61 -0.06 14.27
C TRP A 262 19.02 -1.46 13.80
N ALA A 263 18.65 -1.85 12.58
CA ALA A 263 19.11 -3.11 11.99
C ALA A 263 20.62 -3.12 11.83
N THR A 264 21.23 -2.00 11.43
CA THR A 264 22.69 -1.88 11.30
C THR A 264 23.37 -1.98 12.67
N GLU A 265 22.84 -1.31 13.70
CA GLU A 265 23.33 -1.41 15.09
C GLU A 265 23.31 -2.86 15.60
N GLN A 266 22.35 -3.66 15.16
CA GLN A 266 22.23 -5.09 15.48
C GLN A 266 23.09 -6.01 14.59
N GLY A 267 23.83 -5.49 13.61
CA GLY A 267 24.53 -6.29 12.61
C GLY A 267 23.61 -7.00 11.59
N LYS A 268 22.34 -6.58 11.52
CA LYS A 268 21.27 -7.14 10.66
C LYS A 268 20.85 -6.19 9.52
N GLY A 269 21.66 -5.20 9.16
CA GLY A 269 21.32 -4.22 8.11
C GLY A 269 20.91 -4.85 6.76
N ALA A 270 21.44 -6.03 6.42
CA ALA A 270 21.05 -6.78 5.23
C ALA A 270 19.55 -7.18 5.21
N ALA A 271 18.92 -7.37 6.38
CA ALA A 271 17.52 -7.78 6.51
C ALA A 271 16.51 -6.69 6.09
N VAL A 272 16.95 -5.42 5.99
CA VAL A 272 16.11 -4.28 5.61
C VAL A 272 16.65 -3.52 4.39
N ALA A 273 17.76 -3.97 3.80
CA ALA A 273 18.46 -3.27 2.73
C ALA A 273 17.60 -3.07 1.46
N ASP A 274 16.69 -4.01 1.16
CA ASP A 274 15.75 -3.87 0.04
C ASP A 274 14.71 -2.77 0.32
N LEU A 275 14.19 -2.72 1.56
CA LEU A 275 13.23 -1.70 1.97
C LEU A 275 13.82 -0.30 1.88
N VAL A 276 15.11 -0.13 2.19
CA VAL A 276 15.82 1.15 2.02
C VAL A 276 15.78 1.63 0.57
N LYS A 277 16.00 0.73 -0.40
CA LYS A 277 15.92 1.06 -1.84
C LYS A 277 14.50 1.43 -2.25
N LYS A 278 13.51 0.70 -1.74
CA LYS A 278 12.08 0.97 -2.00
C LYS A 278 11.63 2.29 -1.38
N ALA A 279 12.07 2.62 -0.17
CA ALA A 279 11.84 3.91 0.46
C ALA A 279 12.50 5.06 -0.32
N ALA A 280 13.72 4.87 -0.81
CA ALA A 280 14.38 5.85 -1.69
C ALA A 280 13.59 6.05 -3.00
N LYS A 281 13.06 4.97 -3.59
CA LYS A 281 12.16 5.05 -4.76
C LYS A 281 10.88 5.82 -4.46
N MET A 282 10.20 5.51 -3.35
CA MET A 282 9.02 6.26 -2.90
C MET A 282 9.34 7.75 -2.74
N GLY A 283 10.50 8.08 -2.14
CA GLY A 283 11.00 9.45 -2.03
C GLY A 283 11.26 10.13 -3.39
N ASP A 284 11.58 9.38 -4.44
CA ASP A 284 11.74 9.91 -5.78
C ASP A 284 10.41 10.39 -6.38
N PHE A 285 9.37 9.56 -6.28
CA PHE A 285 8.02 9.88 -6.75
C PHE A 285 7.33 10.95 -5.89
N LEU A 286 7.61 10.97 -4.58
CA LEU A 286 7.08 11.96 -3.64
C LEU A 286 7.48 13.40 -4.00
N ARG A 287 8.48 13.60 -4.89
CA ARG A 287 8.80 14.92 -5.46
C ARG A 287 7.63 15.55 -6.20
N TYR A 288 6.64 14.78 -6.68
CA TYR A 288 5.41 15.36 -7.26
C TYR A 288 4.66 16.27 -6.27
N ALA A 289 4.78 16.01 -4.96
CA ALA A 289 4.21 16.89 -3.93
C ALA A 289 4.89 18.28 -3.86
N MET A 290 6.02 18.49 -4.54
CA MET A 290 6.78 19.74 -4.51
C MET A 290 6.38 20.74 -5.60
N PHE A 291 5.43 20.38 -6.45
CA PHE A 291 5.01 21.19 -7.59
C PHE A 291 3.61 21.77 -7.38
N ASP A 292 3.40 22.96 -7.94
CA ASP A 292 2.07 23.54 -8.09
C ASP A 292 1.11 22.54 -8.76
N LYS A 293 -0.19 22.59 -8.40
CA LYS A 293 -1.23 21.68 -8.91
C LYS A 293 -1.18 21.52 -10.43
N TYR A 294 -1.06 22.62 -11.17
CA TYR A 294 -1.03 22.61 -12.63
C TYR A 294 0.33 23.03 -13.17
N PHE A 295 1.39 22.82 -12.39
CA PHE A 295 2.76 23.20 -12.71
C PHE A 295 2.89 24.70 -13.07
N LYS A 296 2.00 25.54 -12.51
CA LYS A 296 2.09 26.99 -12.67
C LYS A 296 3.36 27.53 -12.05
N ARG A 297 3.79 28.69 -12.54
CA ARG A 297 4.94 29.38 -11.95
C ARG A 297 4.65 29.71 -10.48
N ILE A 298 5.63 29.46 -9.63
CA ILE A 298 5.58 29.80 -8.21
C ILE A 298 5.81 31.30 -8.05
N GLY A 299 4.96 31.91 -7.23
CA GLY A 299 5.13 33.25 -6.72
C GLY A 299 4.28 34.30 -7.43
N ASN A 300 3.39 34.95 -6.68
CA ASN A 300 2.42 35.94 -7.15
C ASN A 300 1.57 35.43 -8.31
N CYS A 301 1.22 34.13 -8.30
CA CYS A 301 0.42 33.49 -9.32
C CYS A 301 -1.06 33.87 -9.14
N VAL A 302 -1.47 34.94 -9.83
CA VAL A 302 -2.84 35.47 -9.81
C VAL A 302 -3.43 35.49 -11.22
N GLY A 303 -4.70 35.11 -11.30
CA GLY A 303 -5.50 34.88 -12.48
C GLY A 303 -5.10 33.59 -13.20
N PRO A 304 -6.03 32.65 -13.44
CA PRO A 304 -5.69 31.36 -14.02
C PRO A 304 -5.15 31.48 -15.46
N THR A 305 -5.58 32.49 -16.23
CA THR A 305 -5.11 32.77 -17.59
C THR A 305 -3.88 33.68 -17.64
N THR A 306 -3.67 34.52 -16.62
CA THR A 306 -2.55 35.47 -16.55
C THR A 306 -1.32 34.89 -15.87
N CYS A 307 -1.48 34.00 -14.88
CA CYS A 307 -0.38 33.26 -14.30
C CYS A 307 0.13 32.22 -15.32
N PRO A 308 1.37 32.32 -15.81
CA PRO A 308 1.88 31.42 -16.83
C PRO A 308 2.13 30.01 -16.27
N GLY A 309 1.98 29.00 -17.13
CA GLY A 309 2.57 27.69 -16.86
C GLY A 309 4.09 27.81 -16.70
N GLY A 310 4.65 27.14 -15.69
CA GLY A 310 6.10 27.13 -15.51
C GLY A 310 6.78 26.19 -16.51
N THR A 311 8.03 26.51 -16.81
CA THR A 311 8.86 25.78 -17.78
C THR A 311 9.49 24.53 -17.17
N GLY A 312 9.59 24.47 -15.84
CA GLY A 312 10.34 23.43 -15.14
C GLY A 312 11.86 23.59 -15.29
N ALA A 313 12.34 24.63 -15.97
CA ALA A 313 13.76 24.92 -16.10
C ALA A 313 14.32 25.40 -14.76
N ALA A 314 15.50 24.90 -14.41
CA ALA A 314 16.21 25.33 -13.22
C ALA A 314 16.95 26.65 -13.46
N ASP A 315 16.88 27.58 -12.51
CA ASP A 315 17.66 28.82 -12.50
C ASP A 315 19.14 28.57 -12.16
N SER A 316 19.93 29.64 -12.02
CA SER A 316 21.35 29.56 -11.66
C SER A 316 21.61 28.96 -10.26
N ASN A 317 20.61 28.90 -9.40
CA ASN A 317 20.65 28.26 -8.09
C ASN A 317 20.08 26.84 -8.12
N GLY A 318 19.71 26.33 -9.30
CA GLY A 318 19.09 25.02 -9.47
C GLY A 318 17.62 24.97 -9.06
N LEU A 319 16.95 26.10 -8.83
CA LEU A 319 15.53 26.17 -8.44
C LEU A 319 14.66 26.22 -9.69
N ARG A 320 13.63 25.36 -9.77
CA ARG A 320 12.66 25.34 -10.87
C ARG A 320 11.54 26.35 -10.62
N ASP A 321 11.08 26.96 -11.69
CA ASP A 321 10.07 28.03 -11.65
C ASP A 321 8.67 27.55 -11.25
N ASN A 322 8.36 26.25 -11.33
CA ASN A 322 7.07 25.64 -10.96
C ASN A 322 7.13 24.73 -9.72
N GLN A 323 8.26 24.72 -9.00
CA GLN A 323 8.47 23.86 -7.84
C GLN A 323 8.60 24.71 -6.58
N HIS A 324 7.67 24.54 -5.64
CA HIS A 324 7.70 25.24 -4.36
C HIS A 324 8.58 24.55 -3.32
N TYR A 325 9.02 23.30 -3.55
CA TYR A 325 9.94 22.54 -2.67
C TYR A 325 9.41 22.29 -1.26
N LEU A 326 8.09 22.20 -1.12
CA LEU A 326 7.41 21.81 0.12
C LEU A 326 6.64 20.51 -0.14
N MET A 327 6.22 19.83 0.92
CA MET A 327 5.28 18.72 0.79
C MET A 327 3.86 19.28 0.81
N SER A 328 3.25 19.40 -0.37
CA SER A 328 1.87 19.89 -0.51
C SER A 328 0.85 18.86 -0.01
N TRP A 329 -0.43 19.22 -0.01
CA TRP A 329 -1.50 18.38 0.52
C TRP A 329 -1.66 17.05 -0.21
N TYR A 330 -1.38 17.03 -1.52
CA TYR A 330 -1.46 15.83 -2.35
C TYR A 330 -0.63 15.98 -3.62
N TYR A 331 -0.34 14.85 -4.24
CA TYR A 331 -0.24 14.78 -5.70
C TYR A 331 -1.22 13.71 -6.18
N SER A 332 -1.65 13.80 -7.43
CA SER A 332 -2.63 12.89 -8.00
C SER A 332 -2.32 12.58 -9.45
N TRP A 333 -2.71 11.39 -9.90
CA TRP A 333 -2.52 10.94 -11.27
C TRP A 333 -3.69 10.07 -11.71
N GLY A 334 -3.94 10.06 -13.02
CA GLY A 334 -5.03 9.28 -13.59
C GLY A 334 -4.90 9.11 -15.09
N GLY A 335 -5.77 8.29 -15.67
CA GLY A 335 -5.77 8.02 -17.11
C GLY A 335 -7.06 7.37 -17.58
N ALA A 336 -7.34 7.50 -18.87
CA ALA A 336 -8.44 6.81 -19.50
C ALA A 336 -8.18 5.29 -19.48
N LEU A 337 -9.23 4.49 -19.28
CA LEU A 337 -9.14 3.03 -19.41
C LEU A 337 -9.10 2.57 -20.87
N ASP A 338 -9.64 3.36 -21.79
CA ASP A 338 -9.72 3.05 -23.21
C ASP A 338 -8.67 3.81 -24.02
N ALA A 339 -8.00 3.10 -24.93
CA ALA A 339 -7.07 3.68 -25.91
C ALA A 339 -7.76 4.67 -26.87
N SER A 340 -9.07 4.57 -27.08
CA SER A 340 -9.84 5.52 -27.91
C SER A 340 -9.88 6.94 -27.33
N ALA A 341 -9.81 7.07 -25.99
CA ALA A 341 -9.68 8.35 -25.31
C ALA A 341 -8.21 8.81 -25.22
N GLY A 342 -7.29 7.86 -24.95
CA GLY A 342 -5.86 8.05 -25.21
C GLY A 342 -5.14 9.13 -24.40
N TRP A 343 -5.52 9.35 -23.14
CA TRP A 343 -4.91 10.38 -22.27
C TRP A 343 -4.58 9.85 -20.86
N ALA A 344 -3.58 10.48 -20.24
CA ALA A 344 -3.28 10.37 -18.82
C ALA A 344 -2.79 11.72 -18.28
N TRP A 345 -2.94 11.96 -16.98
CA TRP A 345 -2.63 13.22 -16.32
C TRP A 345 -1.94 13.04 -14.98
N ARG A 346 -1.23 14.08 -14.54
CA ARG A 346 -0.62 14.23 -13.22
C ARG A 346 -0.77 15.66 -12.74
N ILE A 347 -1.00 15.84 -11.45
CA ILE A 347 -1.03 17.13 -10.76
C ILE A 347 -0.25 17.04 -9.45
N GLY A 348 0.43 18.13 -9.08
CA GLY A 348 0.90 18.34 -7.71
C GLY A 348 -0.23 18.91 -6.84
N SER A 349 0.10 19.80 -5.92
CA SER A 349 -0.88 20.63 -5.21
C SER A 349 -0.29 21.99 -4.88
N SER A 350 -1.08 23.04 -5.07
CA SER A 350 -0.66 24.42 -4.78
C SER A 350 -0.73 24.75 -3.29
N HIS A 351 -1.36 23.89 -2.47
CA HIS A 351 -1.65 24.14 -1.07
C HIS A 351 -0.69 23.37 -0.16
N ASN A 352 -0.01 24.09 0.74
CA ASN A 352 1.04 23.55 1.59
C ASN A 352 0.69 23.79 3.05
N HIS A 353 0.56 22.71 3.82
CA HIS A 353 0.28 22.75 5.26
C HIS A 353 1.55 22.41 6.05
N PHE A 354 1.87 23.15 7.11
CA PHE A 354 3.07 22.88 7.92
C PHE A 354 3.04 21.45 8.52
N GLY A 355 1.84 20.95 8.84
CA GLY A 355 1.57 19.60 9.33
C GLY A 355 2.10 18.47 8.42
N TYR A 356 2.25 18.74 7.12
CA TYR A 356 2.69 17.76 6.13
C TYR A 356 4.20 17.75 5.92
N GLN A 357 4.89 18.80 6.37
CA GLN A 357 6.33 18.92 6.14
C GLN A 357 7.08 17.84 6.93
N ASN A 358 8.18 17.37 6.35
CA ASN A 358 9.04 16.37 6.93
C ASN A 358 10.51 16.70 6.58
N PRO A 359 11.13 17.66 7.31
CA PRO A 359 12.49 18.07 7.01
C PRO A 359 13.50 16.96 7.36
N PHE A 360 13.11 16.01 8.21
CA PHE A 360 13.89 14.81 8.48
C PHE A 360 14.11 13.97 7.22
N ILE A 361 13.04 13.59 6.49
CA ILE A 361 13.22 12.81 5.26
C ILE A 361 13.84 13.64 4.14
N ALA A 362 13.63 14.96 4.11
CA ALA A 362 14.31 15.82 3.14
C ALA A 362 15.82 15.85 3.36
N TRP A 363 16.26 15.91 4.62
CA TRP A 363 17.67 15.72 4.99
C TRP A 363 18.15 14.29 4.66
N THR A 364 17.34 13.27 4.96
CA THR A 364 17.70 11.87 4.70
C THR A 364 17.94 11.59 3.21
N LEU A 365 16.96 11.92 2.36
CA LEU A 365 16.98 11.64 0.91
C LEU A 365 18.02 12.49 0.16
N SER A 366 18.48 13.60 0.75
CA SER A 366 19.52 14.45 0.16
C SER A 366 20.94 14.11 0.62
N THR A 367 21.10 13.69 1.89
CA THR A 367 22.43 13.55 2.51
C THR A 367 22.85 12.10 2.77
N GLN A 368 21.91 11.20 3.05
CA GLN A 368 22.21 9.84 3.48
C GLN A 368 22.42 8.94 2.28
N ALA A 369 23.65 8.43 2.10
CA ALA A 369 24.05 7.72 0.89
C ALA A 369 23.14 6.54 0.52
N ALA A 370 22.69 5.76 1.51
CA ALA A 370 21.81 4.61 1.30
C ALA A 370 20.39 5.00 0.84
N PHE A 371 19.96 6.23 1.13
CA PHE A 371 18.61 6.73 0.86
C PHE A 371 18.54 7.69 -0.33
N LYS A 372 19.67 8.02 -0.97
CA LYS A 372 19.65 8.89 -2.15
C LYS A 372 18.82 8.24 -3.26
N PRO A 373 17.74 8.89 -3.75
CA PRO A 373 16.98 8.36 -4.86
C PRO A 373 17.83 8.22 -6.12
N LEU A 374 17.42 7.33 -7.02
CA LEU A 374 18.21 6.98 -8.19
C LEU A 374 18.10 8.03 -9.31
N SER A 375 17.02 8.80 -9.37
CA SER A 375 16.90 9.84 -10.38
C SER A 375 17.96 10.94 -10.19
N PRO A 376 18.65 11.38 -11.28
CA PRO A 376 19.79 12.29 -11.18
C PRO A 376 19.53 13.59 -10.42
N SER A 377 18.35 14.20 -10.56
CA SER A 377 18.02 15.47 -9.91
C SER A 377 17.44 15.32 -8.50
N ALA A 378 17.01 14.12 -8.10
CA ALA A 378 16.15 13.91 -6.95
C ALA A 378 16.80 14.27 -5.60
N ALA A 379 18.03 13.80 -5.34
CA ALA A 379 18.74 14.14 -4.10
C ALA A 379 19.01 15.66 -3.98
N GLY A 380 19.25 16.34 -5.11
CA GLY A 380 19.40 17.79 -5.16
C GLY A 380 18.10 18.53 -4.87
N ASP A 381 16.97 18.03 -5.38
CA ASP A 381 15.65 18.60 -5.10
C ASP A 381 15.25 18.40 -3.63
N TRP A 382 15.55 17.24 -3.04
CA TRP A 382 15.35 17.02 -1.60
C TRP A 382 16.23 17.93 -0.74
N GLY A 383 17.46 18.26 -1.18
CA GLY A 383 18.32 19.22 -0.49
C GLY A 383 17.72 20.64 -0.48
N LYS A 384 17.12 21.06 -1.60
CA LYS A 384 16.38 22.33 -1.69
C LYS A 384 15.11 22.30 -0.85
N SER A 385 14.40 21.17 -0.86
CA SER A 385 13.22 20.92 -0.02
C SER A 385 13.55 21.00 1.46
N PHE A 386 14.68 20.43 1.90
CA PHE A 386 15.12 20.51 3.30
C PHE A 386 15.25 21.97 3.74
N LYS A 387 16.00 22.78 2.98
CA LYS A 387 16.15 24.21 3.26
C LYS A 387 14.80 24.94 3.27
N ARG A 388 13.98 24.73 2.24
CA ARG A 388 12.69 25.41 2.09
C ARG A 388 11.71 25.08 3.20
N GLN A 389 11.66 23.82 3.65
CA GLN A 389 10.82 23.41 4.76
C GLN A 389 11.24 24.08 6.07
N MET A 390 12.54 24.13 6.38
CA MET A 390 13.03 24.82 7.58
C MET A 390 12.71 26.32 7.59
N GLU A 391 12.84 26.98 6.43
CA GLU A 391 12.41 28.36 6.22
C GLU A 391 10.91 28.53 6.44
N PHE A 392 10.10 27.58 5.96
CA PHE A 392 8.63 27.60 6.09
C PHE A 392 8.16 27.48 7.54
N TYR A 393 8.74 26.55 8.33
CA TYR A 393 8.47 26.48 9.77
C TYR A 393 8.84 27.78 10.47
N ARG A 394 10.01 28.35 10.14
CA ARG A 394 10.45 29.61 10.76
C ARG A 394 9.50 30.76 10.43
N TRP A 395 9.06 30.84 9.18
CA TRP A 395 8.11 31.84 8.73
C TRP A 395 6.74 31.71 9.43
N LEU A 396 6.27 30.49 9.69
CA LEU A 396 4.96 30.24 10.29
C LEU A 396 4.97 30.22 11.82
N GLN A 397 6.15 30.29 12.46
CA GLN A 397 6.23 30.26 13.91
C GLN A 397 5.67 31.55 14.50
N SER A 398 4.56 31.41 15.24
CA SER A 398 3.88 32.51 15.94
C SER A 398 4.74 33.18 17.00
N ALA A 399 4.31 34.36 17.45
CA ALA A 399 4.91 35.04 18.59
C ALA A 399 4.87 34.16 19.86
N ASP A 400 3.79 33.40 20.05
CA ASP A 400 3.59 32.53 21.22
C ASP A 400 4.44 31.26 21.14
N GLY A 401 4.60 30.65 19.95
CA GLY A 401 5.53 29.54 19.71
C GLY A 401 5.00 28.41 18.83
N ALA A 402 3.68 28.27 18.69
CA ALA A 402 3.04 27.31 17.77
C ALA A 402 3.27 27.68 16.30
N ILE A 403 3.08 26.73 15.39
CA ILE A 403 3.28 26.91 13.95
C ILE A 403 1.93 27.12 13.23
N ALA A 404 1.78 28.21 12.49
CA ALA A 404 0.55 28.51 11.74
C ALA A 404 0.38 27.61 10.50
N GLY A 405 -0.77 27.73 9.81
CA GLY A 405 -1.26 26.74 8.84
C GLY A 405 -0.32 26.52 7.66
N GLY A 406 -0.17 27.53 6.80
CA GLY A 406 0.75 27.40 5.68
C GLY A 406 0.61 28.45 4.60
N ALA A 407 0.73 28.01 3.34
CA ALA A 407 0.65 28.88 2.18
C ALA A 407 0.07 28.19 0.96
N THR A 408 -0.45 28.98 0.03
CA THR A 408 -0.91 28.52 -1.27
C THR A 408 -0.34 29.33 -2.44
N ASN A 409 -0.03 28.65 -3.54
CA ASN A 409 0.27 29.30 -4.82
C ASN A 409 -1.01 29.57 -5.65
N SER A 410 -2.15 29.02 -5.24
CA SER A 410 -3.45 29.18 -5.92
C SER A 410 -4.49 29.63 -4.89
N TRP A 411 -4.64 30.93 -4.72
CA TRP A 411 -5.62 31.49 -3.78
C TRP A 411 -7.03 31.00 -4.13
N ASN A 412 -7.78 30.54 -3.13
CA ASN A 412 -9.08 29.85 -3.27
C ASN A 412 -9.08 28.65 -4.24
N GLY A 413 -7.88 28.15 -4.60
CA GLY A 413 -7.67 27.03 -5.51
C GLY A 413 -8.02 27.31 -6.98
N ASN A 414 -8.26 28.56 -7.34
CA ASN A 414 -8.50 29.00 -8.71
C ASN A 414 -7.62 30.20 -9.15
N HIS A 415 -6.52 30.43 -8.44
CA HIS A 415 -5.60 31.56 -8.64
C HIS A 415 -6.29 32.93 -8.52
N GLU A 416 -7.29 33.07 -7.64
CA GLU A 416 -7.92 34.35 -7.38
C GLU A 416 -6.95 35.40 -6.81
N GLN A 417 -7.39 36.66 -6.80
CA GLN A 417 -6.63 37.73 -6.17
C GLN A 417 -6.76 37.62 -4.64
N PRO A 418 -5.66 37.42 -3.89
CA PRO A 418 -5.72 37.43 -2.43
C PRO A 418 -6.00 38.84 -1.89
N PRO A 419 -6.49 38.95 -0.64
CA PRO A 419 -6.67 40.23 0.02
C PRO A 419 -5.38 41.08 0.01
N ALA A 420 -5.53 42.40 -0.15
CA ALA A 420 -4.40 43.33 -0.14
C ALA A 420 -3.57 43.19 1.15
N GLY A 421 -2.25 43.20 1.03
CA GLY A 421 -1.32 43.05 2.16
C GLY A 421 -1.23 41.62 2.71
N THR A 422 -1.72 40.61 2.01
CA THR A 422 -1.50 39.20 2.38
C THR A 422 0.01 38.88 2.35
N PRO A 423 0.60 38.42 3.47
CA PRO A 423 2.02 38.07 3.52
C PRO A 423 2.35 36.91 2.59
N THR A 424 3.58 36.90 2.08
CA THR A 424 4.02 35.86 1.16
C THR A 424 5.27 35.11 1.61
N PHE A 425 5.38 33.86 1.17
CA PHE A 425 6.54 33.00 1.31
C PHE A 425 7.00 32.55 -0.08
N TYR A 426 8.11 33.11 -0.56
CA TYR A 426 8.55 32.96 -1.96
C TYR A 426 7.43 33.29 -2.97
N GLY A 427 6.58 34.26 -2.62
CA GLY A 427 5.45 34.69 -3.43
C GLY A 427 4.19 33.82 -3.32
N MET A 428 4.20 32.69 -2.60
CA MET A 428 2.98 31.98 -2.21
C MET A 428 2.29 32.74 -1.08
N PHE A 429 0.97 32.75 -1.03
CA PHE A 429 0.19 33.55 -0.09
C PHE A 429 -0.06 32.80 1.21
N TYR A 430 0.08 33.48 2.35
CA TYR A 430 -0.25 32.92 3.67
C TYR A 430 -1.71 32.48 3.73
N ASP A 431 -1.91 31.22 4.12
CA ASP A 431 -3.22 30.64 4.41
C ASP A 431 -3.21 30.12 5.85
N GLU A 432 -4.16 30.60 6.65
CA GLU A 432 -4.31 30.19 8.06
C GLU A 432 -4.76 28.73 8.17
N ALA A 433 -5.54 28.24 7.20
CA ALA A 433 -6.11 26.91 7.20
C ALA A 433 -6.01 26.28 5.80
N PRO A 434 -4.81 25.91 5.31
CA PRO A 434 -4.65 25.31 3.98
C PRO A 434 -5.65 24.18 3.69
N VAL A 435 -6.21 24.18 2.48
CA VAL A 435 -7.16 23.17 1.96
C VAL A 435 -8.55 23.19 2.59
N TYR A 436 -8.72 22.78 3.85
CA TYR A 436 -10.06 22.59 4.43
C TYR A 436 -10.50 23.72 5.38
N ARG A 437 -11.79 24.04 5.34
CA ARG A 437 -12.47 25.07 6.16
C ARG A 437 -13.59 24.50 7.05
N ASP A 438 -14.00 23.25 6.86
CA ASP A 438 -14.98 22.56 7.72
C ASP A 438 -14.49 21.17 8.20
N PRO A 439 -13.83 21.11 9.36
CA PRO A 439 -13.30 22.24 10.13
C PRO A 439 -12.07 22.86 9.44
N ALA A 440 -11.71 24.07 9.85
CA ALA A 440 -10.48 24.71 9.41
C ALA A 440 -9.25 23.86 9.79
N SER A 441 -8.44 23.49 8.79
CA SER A 441 -7.44 22.42 8.89
C SER A 441 -6.40 22.61 10.01
N ASN A 442 -6.02 23.84 10.33
CA ASN A 442 -5.02 24.14 11.34
C ASN A 442 -5.59 24.50 12.73
N THR A 443 -6.87 24.19 12.97
CA THR A 443 -7.44 24.28 14.32
C THR A 443 -7.03 23.07 15.17
N TRP A 444 -6.65 21.96 14.56
CA TRP A 444 -6.31 20.73 15.28
C TRP A 444 -4.85 20.74 15.78
N PHE A 445 -4.66 20.58 17.09
CA PHE A 445 -3.34 20.50 17.71
C PHE A 445 -2.50 19.29 17.24
N GLY A 446 -3.13 18.23 16.74
CA GLY A 446 -2.43 17.04 16.23
C GLY A 446 -1.38 17.35 15.17
N PHE A 447 -1.63 18.31 14.27
CA PHE A 447 -0.62 18.72 13.29
C PHE A 447 0.63 19.36 13.93
N GLN A 448 0.49 20.02 15.09
CA GLN A 448 1.64 20.56 15.81
C GLN A 448 2.57 19.43 16.20
N VAL A 449 2.03 18.39 16.83
CA VAL A 449 2.84 17.32 17.42
C VAL A 449 3.36 16.35 16.36
N TRP A 450 2.59 16.00 15.33
CA TRP A 450 3.11 15.16 14.24
C TRP A 450 4.25 15.81 13.48
N SER A 451 4.10 17.09 13.16
CA SER A 451 5.09 17.80 12.36
C SER A 451 6.34 18.17 13.17
N MET A 452 6.16 18.65 14.40
CA MET A 452 7.29 18.99 15.27
C MET A 452 8.04 17.75 15.79
N GLN A 453 7.41 16.57 15.83
CA GLN A 453 8.11 15.30 16.09
C GLN A 453 9.21 15.05 15.06
N ARG A 454 8.93 15.29 13.77
CA ARG A 454 9.90 15.14 12.66
C ARG A 454 11.05 16.13 12.80
N VAL A 455 10.76 17.37 13.21
CA VAL A 455 11.78 18.39 13.52
C VAL A 455 12.63 17.98 14.75
N ALA A 456 12.02 17.37 15.76
CA ALA A 456 12.72 16.87 16.95
C ALA A 456 13.67 15.71 16.63
N GLU A 457 13.26 14.77 15.78
CA GLU A 457 14.14 13.71 15.29
C GLU A 457 15.29 14.25 14.45
N LEU A 458 15.03 15.22 13.57
CA LEU A 458 16.08 15.91 12.83
C LEU A 458 17.09 16.54 13.78
N TYR A 459 16.64 17.33 14.76
CA TYR A 459 17.53 17.93 15.74
C TYR A 459 18.35 16.87 16.50
N TYR A 460 17.70 15.78 16.91
CA TYR A 460 18.36 14.69 17.61
C TYR A 460 19.50 14.08 16.79
N VAL A 461 19.24 13.73 15.52
CA VAL A 461 20.20 13.06 14.64
C VAL A 461 21.26 14.01 14.11
N SER A 462 20.87 15.16 13.54
CA SER A 462 21.78 16.04 12.80
C SER A 462 22.37 17.18 13.63
N ASN A 463 21.83 17.43 14.83
CA ASN A 463 22.15 18.61 15.65
C ASN A 463 21.89 19.95 14.91
N ASP A 464 20.90 19.98 14.02
CA ASP A 464 20.55 21.18 13.27
C ASP A 464 20.11 22.34 14.18
N ALA A 465 20.77 23.49 14.03
CA ALA A 465 20.56 24.65 14.88
C ALA A 465 19.20 25.35 14.62
N GLN A 466 18.68 25.30 13.40
CA GLN A 466 17.37 25.87 13.08
C GLN A 466 16.25 25.03 13.69
N ALA A 467 16.37 23.70 13.60
CA ALA A 467 15.47 22.76 14.26
C ALA A 467 15.46 22.99 15.78
N LYS A 468 16.64 23.14 16.40
CA LYS A 468 16.73 23.49 17.82
C LYS A 468 15.98 24.78 18.16
N ALA A 469 16.22 25.85 17.41
CA ALA A 469 15.61 27.15 17.69
C ALA A 469 14.07 27.11 17.56
N LEU A 470 13.55 26.37 16.57
CA LEU A 470 12.12 26.13 16.43
C LEU A 470 11.57 25.38 17.66
N LEU A 471 12.20 24.27 18.04
CA LEU A 471 11.79 23.42 19.16
C LEU A 471 11.89 24.12 20.51
N ASP A 472 12.92 24.92 20.75
CA ASP A 472 13.09 25.66 22.01
C ASP A 472 11.87 26.55 22.30
N LYS A 473 11.40 27.27 21.26
CA LYS A 473 10.23 28.14 21.38
C LYS A 473 8.92 27.33 21.42
N TRP A 474 8.77 26.34 20.54
CA TRP A 474 7.55 25.53 20.46
C TRP A 474 7.33 24.69 21.73
N ALA A 475 8.35 24.01 22.24
CA ALA A 475 8.24 23.16 23.42
C ALA A 475 7.91 24.00 24.67
N THR A 476 8.49 25.19 24.79
CA THR A 476 8.16 26.13 25.87
C THR A 476 6.66 26.48 25.86
N TRP A 477 6.12 26.83 24.69
CA TRP A 477 4.69 27.12 24.54
C TRP A 477 3.80 25.90 24.83
N ALA A 478 4.12 24.75 24.23
CA ALA A 478 3.29 23.55 24.36
C ALA A 478 3.24 23.05 25.81
N ILE A 479 4.38 23.04 26.52
CA ILE A 479 4.45 22.62 27.92
C ILE A 479 3.65 23.58 28.81
N ALA A 480 3.75 24.90 28.56
CA ALA A 480 2.98 25.89 29.30
C ALA A 480 1.46 25.74 29.12
N ASN A 481 1.03 25.13 28.02
CA ASN A 481 -0.37 24.82 27.73
C ASN A 481 -0.73 23.34 28.00
N THR A 482 0.03 22.64 28.85
CA THR A 482 -0.28 21.27 29.28
C THR A 482 -0.66 21.25 30.76
N ARG A 483 -1.71 20.50 31.12
CA ARG A 483 -2.19 20.38 32.49
C ARG A 483 -2.04 18.95 32.97
N LEU A 484 -1.26 18.76 34.03
CA LEU A 484 -1.16 17.50 34.75
C LEU A 484 -2.09 17.55 35.96
N LEU A 485 -3.18 16.79 35.92
CA LEU A 485 -4.27 16.90 36.89
C LEU A 485 -3.99 16.11 38.17
N ALA A 486 -4.61 16.50 39.28
CA ALA A 486 -4.35 15.90 40.59
C ALA A 486 -4.89 14.46 40.72
N ASP A 487 -5.86 14.08 39.88
CA ASP A 487 -6.49 12.76 39.84
C ASP A 487 -5.68 11.71 39.04
N GLY A 488 -4.48 12.08 38.60
CA GLY A 488 -3.60 11.24 37.78
C GLY A 488 -3.89 11.31 36.28
N SER A 489 -4.85 12.12 35.82
CA SER A 489 -5.08 12.36 34.38
C SER A 489 -4.25 13.54 33.86
N TYR A 490 -4.45 13.90 32.59
CA TYR A 490 -3.83 15.04 31.92
C TYR A 490 -4.82 15.68 30.92
N GLU A 491 -4.54 16.94 30.59
CA GLU A 491 -5.16 17.65 29.48
C GLU A 491 -4.06 18.33 28.64
N ILE A 492 -4.12 18.12 27.33
CA ILE A 492 -3.28 18.77 26.31
C ILE A 492 -4.15 19.69 25.44
N PRO A 493 -3.57 20.64 24.68
CA PRO A 493 -4.33 21.42 23.72
C PRO A 493 -5.07 20.52 22.71
N SER A 494 -6.29 20.89 22.36
CA SER A 494 -7.10 20.21 21.34
C SER A 494 -7.36 21.14 20.16
N THR A 495 -8.10 22.22 20.42
CA THR A 495 -8.52 23.20 19.43
C THR A 495 -7.70 24.48 19.59
N LEU A 496 -7.17 24.96 18.47
CA LEU A 496 -6.36 26.17 18.34
C LEU A 496 -7.14 27.24 17.57
N GLN A 497 -7.06 28.47 18.05
CA GLN A 497 -7.54 29.64 17.36
C GLN A 497 -6.39 30.57 17.00
N TRP A 498 -6.34 30.99 15.74
CA TRP A 498 -5.30 31.84 15.19
C TRP A 498 -5.78 33.29 15.04
N SER A 499 -4.85 34.24 15.14
CA SER A 499 -5.11 35.64 14.83
C SER A 499 -3.85 36.37 14.36
N GLY A 500 -4.05 37.42 13.58
CA GLY A 500 -2.97 38.13 12.91
C GLY A 500 -2.36 37.32 11.77
N LYS A 501 -1.16 37.71 11.31
CA LYS A 501 -0.49 37.09 10.15
C LYS A 501 1.03 37.13 10.37
N PRO A 502 1.81 36.22 9.75
CA PRO A 502 3.27 36.34 9.75
C PRO A 502 3.72 37.59 8.99
N ASP A 503 4.97 38.01 9.19
CA ASP A 503 5.61 39.00 8.31
C ASP A 503 5.84 38.36 6.92
N THR A 504 5.91 39.15 5.85
CA THR A 504 6.34 38.60 4.54
C THR A 504 7.75 38.04 4.64
N TRP A 505 7.95 36.82 4.14
CA TRP A 505 9.24 36.13 4.25
C TRP A 505 10.35 36.88 3.52
N ASN A 506 11.48 37.03 4.22
CA ASN A 506 12.73 37.51 3.66
C ASN A 506 13.85 36.61 4.19
N ALA A 507 14.47 35.82 3.32
CA ALA A 507 15.47 34.84 3.72
C ALA A 507 16.73 35.46 4.33
N THR A 508 17.06 36.70 3.98
CA THR A 508 18.23 37.43 4.50
C THR A 508 17.93 38.07 5.85
N THR A 509 16.72 38.60 6.02
CA THR A 509 16.27 39.25 7.26
C THR A 509 14.88 38.75 7.64
N PRO A 510 14.75 37.54 8.21
CA PRO A 510 13.46 36.97 8.56
C PRO A 510 12.71 37.84 9.57
N GLY A 511 11.40 38.01 9.35
CA GLY A 511 10.52 38.74 10.26
C GLY A 511 10.42 38.12 11.65
N ALA A 512 9.90 38.90 12.60
CA ALA A 512 9.74 38.48 14.00
C ALA A 512 8.37 37.84 14.26
N ASN A 513 7.40 38.01 13.35
CA ASN A 513 6.02 37.53 13.48
C ASN A 513 5.32 38.02 14.75
N ALA A 514 5.62 39.24 15.20
CA ALA A 514 5.12 39.79 16.46
C ALA A 514 3.57 39.82 16.55
N ASN A 515 2.90 39.91 15.40
CA ASN A 515 1.45 39.98 15.31
C ASN A 515 0.76 38.63 15.06
N LEU A 516 1.50 37.55 14.76
CA LEU A 516 0.92 36.22 14.56
C LEU A 516 0.75 35.53 15.92
N ARG A 517 -0.50 35.29 16.32
CA ARG A 517 -0.86 34.78 17.65
C ARG A 517 -1.67 33.50 17.58
N VAL A 518 -1.58 32.70 18.64
CA VAL A 518 -2.36 31.47 18.82
C VAL A 518 -2.94 31.41 20.23
N THR A 519 -4.18 30.95 20.34
CA THR A 519 -4.86 30.68 21.62
C THR A 519 -5.36 29.25 21.64
N VAL A 520 -5.16 28.55 22.76
CA VAL A 520 -5.77 27.23 23.00
C VAL A 520 -7.19 27.46 23.52
N THR A 521 -8.19 27.05 22.75
CA THR A 521 -9.61 27.25 23.10
C THR A 521 -10.20 26.02 23.78
N GLU A 522 -9.71 24.83 23.45
CA GLU A 522 -10.19 23.57 24.02
C GLU A 522 -9.02 22.66 24.38
N PHE A 523 -9.28 21.79 25.35
CA PHE A 523 -8.33 20.83 25.88
C PHE A 523 -8.89 19.42 25.76
N THR A 524 -8.03 18.43 25.60
CA THR A 524 -8.40 17.02 25.45
C THR A 524 -7.44 16.12 26.23
N ASN A 525 -7.89 14.91 26.52
CA ASN A 525 -7.07 13.79 27.00
C ASN A 525 -6.80 12.76 25.88
N ASP A 526 -6.98 13.14 24.61
CA ASP A 526 -6.69 12.33 23.42
C ASP A 526 -5.33 11.61 23.55
N VAL A 527 -5.40 10.28 23.46
CA VAL A 527 -4.26 9.41 23.74
C VAL A 527 -3.24 9.34 22.60
N GLY A 528 -3.70 9.43 21.34
CA GLY A 528 -2.81 9.41 20.17
C GLY A 528 -2.00 10.70 20.06
N THR A 529 -2.68 11.84 20.19
CA THR A 529 -2.06 13.17 20.16
C THR A 529 -1.12 13.36 21.35
N ALA A 530 -1.48 12.88 22.55
CA ALA A 530 -0.59 12.92 23.71
C ALA A 530 0.65 12.02 23.54
N ALA A 531 0.52 10.87 22.87
CA ALA A 531 1.66 10.02 22.55
C ALA A 531 2.62 10.70 21.55
N ALA A 532 2.10 11.23 20.44
CA ALA A 532 2.88 12.04 19.49
C ALA A 532 3.60 13.20 20.18
N TYR A 533 2.90 13.86 21.10
CA TYR A 533 3.45 14.96 21.88
C TYR A 533 4.60 14.51 22.78
N ALA A 534 4.42 13.40 23.51
CA ALA A 534 5.45 12.82 24.35
C ALA A 534 6.69 12.39 23.51
N ARG A 535 6.51 11.84 22.30
CA ARG A 535 7.60 11.53 21.37
C ARG A 535 8.39 12.78 20.99
N THR A 536 7.69 13.85 20.60
CA THR A 536 8.30 15.14 20.24
C THR A 536 9.17 15.67 21.38
N LEU A 537 8.61 15.73 22.59
CA LEU A 537 9.32 16.20 23.78
C LEU A 537 10.47 15.27 24.16
N SER A 538 10.35 13.96 23.95
CA SER A 538 11.40 12.99 24.26
C SER A 538 12.64 13.19 23.39
N TYR A 539 12.47 13.26 22.06
CA TYR A 539 13.59 13.53 21.15
C TYR A 539 14.24 14.89 21.41
N TYR A 540 13.42 15.93 21.58
CA TYR A 540 13.93 17.27 21.90
C TYR A 540 14.73 17.27 23.21
N ALA A 541 14.20 16.68 24.28
CA ALA A 541 14.85 16.65 25.57
C ALA A 541 16.11 15.77 25.58
N ALA A 542 16.14 14.66 24.84
CA ALA A 542 17.30 13.78 24.72
C ALA A 542 18.50 14.51 24.11
N LYS A 543 18.25 15.38 23.13
CA LYS A 543 19.32 16.17 22.49
C LYS A 543 19.67 17.44 23.25
N SER A 544 18.67 18.17 23.77
CA SER A 544 18.87 19.47 24.41
C SER A 544 19.24 19.40 25.90
N GLY A 545 18.95 18.30 26.58
CA GLY A 545 19.00 18.21 28.04
C GLY A 545 17.84 18.92 28.75
N ASN A 546 16.79 19.34 28.04
CA ASN A 546 15.65 20.05 28.64
C ASN A 546 14.86 19.17 29.60
N THR A 547 14.98 19.44 30.90
CA THR A 547 14.38 18.64 31.97
C THR A 547 12.86 18.78 32.05
N ALA A 548 12.30 19.93 31.71
CA ALA A 548 10.85 20.15 31.69
C ALA A 548 10.18 19.34 30.58
N ALA A 549 10.78 19.31 29.38
CA ALA A 549 10.33 18.48 28.27
C ALA A 549 10.43 16.99 28.59
N LYS A 550 11.56 16.52 29.14
CA LYS A 550 11.72 15.13 29.60
C LYS A 550 10.65 14.74 30.62
N THR A 551 10.43 15.59 31.62
CA THR A 551 9.46 15.33 32.69
C THR A 551 8.03 15.30 32.16
N THR A 552 7.65 16.26 31.31
CA THR A 552 6.30 16.33 30.72
C THR A 552 6.03 15.11 29.84
N ALA A 553 6.98 14.70 29.01
CA ALA A 553 6.86 13.48 28.20
C ALA A 553 6.60 12.25 29.08
N ARG A 554 7.40 12.07 30.14
CA ARG A 554 7.24 10.97 31.09
C ARG A 554 5.86 10.95 31.74
N GLU A 555 5.44 12.10 32.28
CA GLU A 555 4.16 12.22 32.98
C GLU A 555 2.97 11.92 32.06
N LEU A 556 3.01 12.37 30.81
CA LEU A 556 1.98 12.02 29.83
C LEU A 556 1.90 10.50 29.61
N LEU A 557 3.04 9.85 29.38
CA LEU A 557 3.10 8.40 29.15
C LEU A 557 2.65 7.58 30.37
N ASP A 558 3.10 7.95 31.57
CA ASP A 558 2.78 7.22 32.79
C ASP A 558 1.31 7.36 33.18
N ARG A 559 0.77 8.57 33.08
CA ARG A 559 -0.63 8.84 33.38
C ARG A 559 -1.54 8.15 32.37
N MET A 560 -1.22 8.24 31.08
CA MET A 560 -1.93 7.56 30.02
C MET A 560 -1.97 6.05 30.27
N TRP A 561 -0.80 5.45 30.51
CA TRP A 561 -0.67 4.01 30.73
C TRP A 561 -1.41 3.54 31.97
N ALA A 562 -1.40 4.33 33.06
CA ALA A 562 -2.07 3.97 34.31
C ALA A 562 -3.59 4.13 34.26
N LYS A 563 -4.12 5.10 33.49
CA LYS A 563 -5.55 5.46 33.52
C LYS A 563 -6.38 4.86 32.39
N TYR A 564 -5.81 4.69 31.20
CA TYR A 564 -6.60 4.56 29.97
C TYR A 564 -6.40 3.24 29.25
N GLN A 565 -5.80 2.23 29.89
CA GLN A 565 -5.69 0.89 29.32
C GLN A 565 -7.00 0.13 29.36
N ASP A 566 -7.25 -0.64 28.30
CA ASP A 566 -8.27 -1.68 28.27
C ASP A 566 -7.73 -2.96 27.58
N THR A 567 -8.62 -3.88 27.20
CA THR A 567 -8.25 -5.15 26.57
C THR A 567 -7.72 -5.00 25.14
N LYS A 568 -8.13 -3.94 24.42
CA LYS A 568 -7.73 -3.72 23.02
C LYS A 568 -6.55 -2.78 22.89
N GLY A 569 -6.30 -1.91 23.86
CA GLY A 569 -5.20 -0.96 23.79
C GLY A 569 -5.21 0.05 24.93
N VAL A 570 -5.11 1.32 24.53
CA VAL A 570 -5.20 2.50 25.39
C VAL A 570 -6.20 3.46 24.74
N ALA A 571 -7.32 3.76 25.39
CA ALA A 571 -8.36 4.61 24.82
C ALA A 571 -9.08 5.43 25.90
N VAL A 572 -9.65 6.56 25.49
CA VAL A 572 -10.48 7.42 26.34
C VAL A 572 -11.89 7.49 25.79
N ALA A 573 -12.85 7.75 26.67
CA ALA A 573 -14.20 8.08 26.27
C ALA A 573 -14.23 9.49 25.65
N GLU A 574 -14.66 9.60 24.41
CA GLU A 574 -14.80 10.86 23.67
C GLU A 574 -16.25 11.11 23.25
N LYS A 575 -16.62 12.38 23.18
CA LYS A 575 -17.94 12.83 22.75
C LYS A 575 -17.88 13.26 21.30
N ARG A 576 -18.87 12.86 20.50
CA ARG A 576 -18.94 13.10 19.06
C ARG A 576 -20.17 13.92 18.72
N LYS A 577 -20.18 15.17 19.16
CA LYS A 577 -21.30 16.10 18.87
C LYS A 577 -21.56 16.22 17.38
N ASP A 578 -20.49 16.17 16.59
CA ASP A 578 -20.48 16.17 15.14
C ASP A 578 -21.28 15.03 14.51
N TYR A 579 -21.60 13.95 15.23
CA TYR A 579 -22.45 12.87 14.71
C TYR A 579 -23.91 13.26 14.51
N LEU A 580 -24.33 14.43 14.97
CA LEU A 580 -25.61 15.01 14.56
C LEU A 580 -25.66 15.35 13.06
N ARG A 581 -24.53 15.28 12.35
CA ARG A 581 -24.45 15.53 10.90
C ARG A 581 -24.78 14.30 10.04
N PHE A 582 -25.03 13.14 10.65
CA PHE A 582 -25.37 11.90 9.89
C PHE A 582 -26.62 12.08 9.02
N ASP A 583 -27.61 12.85 9.47
CA ASP A 583 -28.87 13.10 8.78
C ASP A 583 -29.03 14.55 8.30
N ASP A 584 -27.92 15.30 8.20
CA ASP A 584 -27.92 16.67 7.65
C ASP A 584 -28.53 16.68 6.25
N ALA A 585 -29.69 17.34 6.13
CA ALA A 585 -30.23 17.75 4.84
C ALA A 585 -29.40 18.92 4.28
N TYR A 586 -29.21 18.95 2.96
CA TYR A 586 -28.45 20.03 2.34
C TYR A 586 -29.04 21.41 2.67
N ASN A 587 -28.22 22.27 3.27
CA ASN A 587 -28.56 23.64 3.62
C ASN A 587 -27.91 24.60 2.62
N ALA A 588 -28.71 25.14 1.69
CA ALA A 588 -28.22 26.08 0.69
C ALA A 588 -27.70 27.41 1.26
N THR A 589 -27.99 27.76 2.51
CA THR A 589 -27.46 28.99 3.13
C THR A 589 -26.04 28.77 3.65
N THR A 590 -25.82 27.69 4.41
CA THR A 590 -24.51 27.42 5.03
C THR A 590 -23.57 26.67 4.08
N GLY A 591 -24.12 25.85 3.18
CA GLY A 591 -23.36 24.90 2.37
C GLY A 591 -23.33 23.51 2.98
N ASP A 592 -23.81 23.34 4.22
CA ASP A 592 -23.70 22.09 4.96
C ASP A 592 -24.59 20.99 4.39
N GLY A 593 -24.16 19.73 4.55
CA GLY A 593 -24.88 18.54 4.11
C GLY A 593 -24.52 18.10 2.68
N VAL A 594 -24.91 16.88 2.31
CA VAL A 594 -24.53 16.30 1.01
C VAL A 594 -25.22 17.07 -0.12
N TYR A 595 -24.44 17.82 -0.90
CA TYR A 595 -24.95 18.44 -2.12
C TYR A 595 -24.98 17.47 -3.29
N ILE A 596 -26.11 17.37 -3.99
CA ILE A 596 -26.24 16.74 -5.31
C ILE A 596 -26.91 17.76 -6.25
N PRO A 597 -26.34 18.05 -7.45
CA PRO A 597 -26.91 19.06 -8.34
C PRO A 597 -28.38 18.76 -8.72
N PRO A 598 -29.25 19.79 -8.79
CA PRO A 598 -30.63 19.60 -9.26
C PRO A 598 -30.69 18.90 -10.62
N GLY A 599 -31.51 17.85 -10.74
CA GLY A 599 -31.63 17.03 -11.95
C GLY A 599 -30.50 16.00 -12.14
N TRP A 600 -29.52 15.95 -11.24
CA TRP A 600 -28.58 14.84 -11.14
C TRP A 600 -29.22 13.74 -10.27
N THR A 601 -29.37 12.54 -10.83
CA THR A 601 -29.84 11.36 -10.11
C THR A 601 -28.90 10.19 -10.38
N GLY A 602 -28.70 9.34 -9.39
CA GLY A 602 -27.82 8.17 -9.51
C GLY A 602 -28.04 7.12 -8.43
N THR A 603 -27.22 6.07 -8.48
CA THR A 603 -27.25 4.99 -7.49
C THR A 603 -25.83 4.56 -7.17
N ASN A 604 -25.51 4.38 -5.89
CA ASN A 604 -24.20 3.85 -5.48
C ASN A 604 -24.20 2.31 -5.39
N ALA A 605 -23.07 1.73 -4.98
CA ALA A 605 -22.93 0.27 -4.92
C ALA A 605 -23.74 -0.42 -3.81
N GLN A 606 -24.22 0.33 -2.81
CA GLN A 606 -25.17 -0.18 -1.80
C GLN A 606 -26.63 -0.13 -2.27
N GLY A 607 -26.90 0.35 -3.49
CA GLY A 607 -28.25 0.55 -4.01
C GLY A 607 -28.94 1.83 -3.50
N ALA A 608 -28.20 2.70 -2.81
CA ALA A 608 -28.75 3.96 -2.30
C ALA A 608 -28.98 4.96 -3.43
N THR A 609 -30.11 5.66 -3.38
CA THR A 609 -30.42 6.74 -4.32
C THR A 609 -29.58 7.97 -4.01
N LEU A 610 -29.01 8.54 -5.04
CA LEU A 610 -28.24 9.79 -4.99
C LEU A 610 -29.05 10.85 -5.73
N ASP A 611 -29.66 11.77 -5.00
CA ASP A 611 -30.45 12.89 -5.52
C ASP A 611 -30.33 14.12 -4.60
N ALA A 612 -31.07 15.19 -4.91
CA ALA A 612 -31.01 16.45 -4.15
C ALA A 612 -31.46 16.33 -2.68
N ASN A 613 -32.07 15.22 -2.26
CA ASN A 613 -32.47 14.96 -0.87
C ASN A 613 -31.49 14.04 -0.14
N ALA A 614 -30.36 13.69 -0.76
CA ALA A 614 -29.34 12.87 -0.13
C ALA A 614 -28.83 13.50 1.18
N THR A 615 -28.62 12.65 2.18
CA THR A 615 -27.90 12.95 3.43
C THR A 615 -26.69 12.03 3.53
N PHE A 616 -25.80 12.29 4.50
CA PHE A 616 -24.65 11.40 4.74
C PHE A 616 -25.08 9.95 4.97
N LEU A 617 -26.11 9.74 5.80
CA LEU A 617 -26.66 8.43 6.13
C LEU A 617 -27.44 7.81 4.96
N SER A 618 -28.23 8.59 4.22
CA SER A 618 -29.09 8.01 3.16
C SER A 618 -28.27 7.39 2.03
N ILE A 619 -27.06 7.90 1.80
CA ILE A 619 -26.12 7.34 0.80
C ILE A 619 -25.19 6.28 1.40
N ARG A 620 -25.30 6.00 2.70
CA ARG A 620 -24.55 4.98 3.43
C ARG A 620 -25.48 4.10 4.29
N PRO A 621 -26.55 3.52 3.71
CA PRO A 621 -27.59 2.84 4.49
C PRO A 621 -27.08 1.66 5.33
N LYS A 622 -25.95 1.04 4.96
CA LYS A 622 -25.34 -0.01 5.77
C LYS A 622 -24.91 0.43 7.17
N TYR A 623 -24.77 1.73 7.46
CA TYR A 623 -24.56 2.18 8.83
C TYR A 623 -25.68 1.77 9.79
N GLN A 624 -26.88 1.54 9.27
CA GLN A 624 -28.01 1.06 10.08
C GLN A 624 -27.86 -0.40 10.55
N GLN A 625 -26.84 -1.10 10.04
CA GLN A 625 -26.48 -2.47 10.43
C GLN A 625 -25.28 -2.49 11.39
N ASP A 626 -24.70 -1.33 11.67
CA ASP A 626 -23.55 -1.20 12.57
C ASP A 626 -23.94 -1.61 14.01
N PRO A 627 -23.09 -2.34 14.76
CA PRO A 627 -23.36 -2.71 16.14
C PRO A 627 -23.70 -1.51 17.06
N ASP A 628 -23.14 -0.33 16.78
CA ASP A 628 -23.39 0.89 17.54
C ASP A 628 -24.53 1.77 16.95
N TRP A 629 -25.22 1.30 15.90
CA TRP A 629 -26.31 2.06 15.27
C TRP A 629 -27.40 2.45 16.26
N ALA A 630 -27.82 1.54 17.16
CA ALA A 630 -28.89 1.83 18.12
C ALA A 630 -28.55 3.02 19.05
N LYS A 631 -27.28 3.14 19.41
CA LYS A 631 -26.74 4.23 20.23
C LYS A 631 -26.72 5.54 19.46
N LEU A 632 -26.24 5.54 18.21
CA LEU A 632 -26.27 6.71 17.33
C LEU A 632 -27.71 7.15 17.04
N ASN A 633 -28.59 6.22 16.64
CA ASN A 633 -29.98 6.50 16.30
C ASN A 633 -30.75 7.14 17.47
N THR A 634 -30.47 6.72 18.71
CA THR A 634 -31.03 7.35 19.90
C THR A 634 -30.57 8.81 20.05
N TYR A 635 -29.30 9.08 19.75
CA TYR A 635 -28.75 10.45 19.78
C TYR A 635 -29.35 11.34 18.69
N LEU A 636 -29.44 10.84 17.45
CA LEU A 636 -30.10 11.53 16.33
C LEU A 636 -31.57 11.86 16.63
N ALA A 637 -32.27 10.99 17.36
CA ALA A 637 -33.65 11.22 17.81
C ALA A 637 -33.79 12.25 18.96
N GLY A 638 -32.73 13.01 19.28
CA GLY A 638 -32.72 14.01 20.36
C GLY A 638 -32.37 13.46 21.74
N GLY A 639 -31.82 12.25 21.81
CA GLY A 639 -31.31 11.65 23.05
C GLY A 639 -30.06 12.36 23.60
N ALA A 640 -29.58 11.89 24.75
CA ALA A 640 -28.36 12.42 25.35
C ALA A 640 -27.13 12.08 24.50
N GLU A 641 -26.17 13.01 24.43
CA GLU A 641 -24.90 12.81 23.71
C GLU A 641 -24.13 11.61 24.29
N PRO A 642 -23.92 10.55 23.48
CA PRO A 642 -23.23 9.35 23.93
C PRO A 642 -21.71 9.56 23.90
N THR A 643 -20.99 8.70 24.64
CA THR A 643 -19.53 8.61 24.57
C THR A 643 -19.08 7.42 23.76
N TRP A 644 -17.96 7.56 23.06
CA TRP A 644 -17.34 6.57 22.20
C TRP A 644 -15.94 6.26 22.70
N THR A 645 -15.44 5.05 22.47
CA THR A 645 -14.08 4.66 22.89
C THR A 645 -13.42 4.02 21.69
N TYR A 646 -12.53 4.77 21.05
CA TYR A 646 -11.94 4.37 19.78
C TYR A 646 -10.51 3.86 19.92
N HIS A 647 -10.24 2.80 19.16
CA HIS A 647 -8.94 2.19 18.97
C HIS A 647 -8.43 2.48 17.56
N ARG A 648 -8.22 3.76 17.27
CA ARG A 648 -7.62 4.20 16.00
C ARG A 648 -6.23 3.58 15.84
N PHE A 649 -5.98 2.87 14.75
CA PHE A 649 -4.74 2.12 14.54
C PHE A 649 -3.51 3.02 14.69
N TRP A 650 -3.52 4.20 14.07
CA TRP A 650 -2.42 5.16 14.15
C TRP A 650 -2.14 5.59 15.59
N ALA A 651 -3.19 5.83 16.40
CA ALA A 651 -3.05 6.28 17.78
C ALA A 651 -2.43 5.17 18.63
N GLN A 652 -2.87 3.93 18.46
CA GLN A 652 -2.35 2.78 19.20
C GLN A 652 -0.89 2.49 18.82
N ALA A 653 -0.56 2.60 17.53
CA ALA A 653 0.82 2.51 17.05
C ALA A 653 1.68 3.61 17.66
N ASP A 654 1.23 4.87 17.66
CA ASP A 654 2.02 5.99 18.18
C ASP A 654 2.20 5.93 19.70
N ILE A 655 1.20 5.43 20.44
CA ILE A 655 1.32 5.10 21.87
C ILE A 655 2.46 4.09 22.08
N ALA A 656 2.47 3.00 21.32
CA ALA A 656 3.54 2.01 21.40
C ALA A 656 4.91 2.64 21.09
N LEU A 657 5.01 3.39 19.98
CA LEU A 657 6.23 4.09 19.58
C LEU A 657 6.71 5.08 20.67
N ALA A 658 5.79 5.77 21.34
CA ALA A 658 6.12 6.74 22.39
C ALA A 658 6.73 6.09 23.62
N GLN A 659 6.20 4.94 24.05
CA GLN A 659 6.81 4.16 25.13
C GLN A 659 8.23 3.74 24.72
N ALA A 660 8.37 3.19 23.52
CA ALA A 660 9.65 2.67 23.04
C ALA A 660 10.72 3.77 22.85
N ASP A 661 10.34 4.94 22.32
CA ASP A 661 11.21 6.09 22.15
C ASP A 661 11.68 6.65 23.50
N TYR A 662 10.76 6.85 24.46
CA TYR A 662 11.13 7.34 25.79
C TYR A 662 12.10 6.39 26.49
N GLY A 663 11.79 5.07 26.48
CA GLY A 663 12.63 4.05 27.09
C GLY A 663 14.02 3.93 26.46
N ARG A 664 14.14 4.16 25.15
CA ARG A 664 15.42 4.15 24.43
C ARG A 664 16.24 5.42 24.65
N LEU A 665 15.58 6.58 24.64
CA LEU A 665 16.26 7.88 24.72
C LEU A 665 16.69 8.25 26.14
N PHE A 666 15.99 7.74 27.15
CA PHE A 666 16.30 7.98 28.56
C PHE A 666 16.47 6.66 29.32
N PRO A 667 17.55 5.89 29.02
CA PRO A 667 17.86 4.71 29.79
C PRO A 667 18.03 5.08 31.28
N ALA A 668 17.62 4.19 32.18
CA ALA A 668 17.79 4.41 33.61
C ALA A 668 19.28 4.38 33.92
N THR A 669 19.80 5.48 34.47
CA THR A 669 21.20 5.58 34.91
C THR A 669 21.28 5.08 36.35
N GLY A 670 21.31 3.76 36.53
CA GLY A 670 21.47 3.08 37.82
C GLY A 670 21.80 1.60 37.64
N PRO A 671 22.17 0.88 38.72
CA PRO A 671 22.47 -0.55 38.66
C PRO A 671 21.30 -1.29 38.03
N ALA A 672 21.57 -2.14 37.05
CA ALA A 672 20.56 -2.80 36.24
C ALA A 672 20.76 -4.31 36.26
N ILE A 673 19.65 -5.02 36.09
CA ILE A 673 19.68 -6.43 35.71
C ILE A 673 20.02 -6.48 34.21
N VAL A 674 21.01 -7.29 33.86
CA VAL A 674 21.47 -7.49 32.48
C VAL A 674 21.05 -8.90 32.07
N VAL A 675 20.45 -9.03 30.89
CA VAL A 675 20.12 -10.33 30.30
C VAL A 675 20.97 -10.55 29.06
N SER A 676 21.39 -11.79 28.81
CA SER A 676 22.17 -12.13 27.61
C SER A 676 21.37 -11.92 26.33
N ASN A 677 20.05 -12.08 26.43
CA ASN A 677 19.09 -11.98 25.33
C ASN A 677 17.80 -11.35 25.86
N SER A 678 17.28 -10.32 25.19
CA SER A 678 15.96 -9.73 25.48
C SER A 678 14.81 -10.49 24.83
N ALA A 679 15.12 -11.40 23.90
CA ALA A 679 14.17 -12.29 23.25
C ALA A 679 14.76 -13.72 23.21
N LEU A 680 13.91 -14.71 23.42
CA LEU A 680 14.27 -16.12 23.47
C LEU A 680 13.28 -16.93 22.64
N THR A 681 13.76 -17.64 21.63
CA THR A 681 12.94 -18.62 20.91
C THR A 681 13.02 -19.96 21.62
N VAL A 682 11.88 -20.52 22.00
CA VAL A 682 11.78 -21.77 22.76
C VAL A 682 11.10 -22.82 21.89
N PRO A 683 11.76 -23.91 21.48
CA PRO A 683 11.12 -24.96 20.70
C PRO A 683 9.95 -25.58 21.49
N GLU A 684 8.82 -25.83 20.83
CA GLU A 684 7.66 -26.51 21.40
C GLU A 684 8.03 -27.90 21.93
N GLY A 685 7.60 -28.22 23.15
CA GLY A 685 8.02 -29.42 23.87
C GLY A 685 9.51 -29.42 24.26
N GLY A 686 10.20 -28.29 24.13
CA GLY A 686 11.61 -28.10 24.43
C GLY A 686 11.85 -26.97 25.43
N ALA A 687 13.12 -26.60 25.57
CA ALA A 687 13.53 -25.49 26.44
C ALA A 687 14.70 -24.73 25.83
N ALA A 688 14.74 -23.42 26.08
CA ALA A 688 15.87 -22.56 25.76
C ALA A 688 16.27 -21.78 27.01
N SER A 689 17.44 -21.13 27.00
CA SER A 689 17.95 -20.42 28.17
C SER A 689 18.52 -19.04 27.84
N PHE A 690 18.46 -18.15 28.81
CA PHE A 690 19.14 -16.85 28.78
C PHE A 690 19.95 -16.65 30.08
N GLY A 691 21.05 -15.90 30.00
CA GLY A 691 21.86 -15.53 31.16
C GLY A 691 21.34 -14.26 31.82
N VAL A 692 21.47 -14.17 33.14
CA VAL A 692 21.15 -12.99 33.96
C VAL A 692 22.38 -12.58 34.76
N SER A 693 22.73 -11.31 34.74
CA SER A 693 23.79 -10.70 35.55
C SER A 693 23.37 -9.31 36.03
N LEU A 694 24.23 -8.62 36.78
CA LEU A 694 24.04 -7.21 37.14
C LEU A 694 25.06 -6.34 36.41
N SER A 695 24.69 -5.10 36.09
CA SER A 695 25.54 -4.15 35.36
C SER A 695 26.72 -3.62 36.17
N GLU A 696 26.62 -3.66 37.50
CA GLU A 696 27.68 -3.23 38.42
C GLU A 696 27.62 -4.02 39.73
N ALA A 697 28.73 -3.99 40.47
CA ALA A 697 28.85 -4.72 41.73
C ALA A 697 27.90 -4.14 42.77
N PRO A 698 26.97 -4.92 43.33
CA PRO A 698 26.11 -4.42 44.40
C PRO A 698 26.91 -4.27 45.70
N THR A 699 26.47 -3.38 46.60
CA THR A 699 27.13 -3.16 47.91
C THR A 699 26.81 -4.26 48.93
N SER A 700 25.79 -5.08 48.66
CA SER A 700 25.38 -6.27 49.43
C SER A 700 24.71 -7.28 48.51
N ASN A 701 24.35 -8.47 49.00
CA ASN A 701 23.68 -9.46 48.16
C ASN A 701 22.32 -8.95 47.67
N VAL A 702 22.08 -9.05 46.37
CA VAL A 702 20.84 -8.68 45.69
C VAL A 702 20.11 -9.95 45.27
N THR A 703 18.82 -10.05 45.60
CA THR A 703 17.94 -11.10 45.07
C THR A 703 17.13 -10.53 43.91
N VAL A 704 17.36 -11.09 42.72
CA VAL A 704 16.57 -10.82 41.52
C VAL A 704 15.40 -11.80 41.50
N THR A 705 14.18 -11.28 41.44
CA THR A 705 12.95 -12.07 41.32
C THR A 705 12.56 -12.15 39.85
N LEU A 706 12.20 -13.34 39.39
CA LEU A 706 11.71 -13.63 38.06
C LEU A 706 10.20 -13.91 38.13
N ALA A 707 9.41 -13.23 37.32
CA ALA A 707 7.96 -13.42 37.24
C ALA A 707 7.48 -13.39 35.79
N LYS A 708 6.65 -14.37 35.40
CA LYS A 708 5.91 -14.33 34.14
C LYS A 708 4.84 -13.24 34.21
N ALA A 709 4.83 -12.35 33.22
CA ALA A 709 3.83 -11.29 33.11
C ALA A 709 2.42 -11.87 32.91
N ALA A 710 1.41 -11.22 33.49
CA ALA A 710 0.02 -11.62 33.32
C ALA A 710 -0.40 -11.55 31.84
N GLY A 711 -1.19 -12.52 31.39
CA GLY A 711 -1.63 -12.64 30.00
C GLY A 711 -0.60 -13.21 29.03
N GLY A 712 0.60 -13.59 29.50
CA GLY A 712 1.55 -14.38 28.70
C GLY A 712 1.07 -15.82 28.53
N ASP A 713 1.40 -16.39 27.37
CA ASP A 713 1.00 -17.73 26.94
C ASP A 713 1.24 -18.78 28.02
N ALA A 714 0.24 -19.61 28.32
CA ALA A 714 0.25 -20.58 29.42
C ALA A 714 1.39 -21.60 29.29
N ASP A 715 1.74 -21.98 28.07
CA ASP A 715 2.66 -23.08 27.75
C ASP A 715 4.13 -22.71 27.95
N LEU A 716 4.43 -21.41 27.93
CA LEU A 716 5.75 -20.88 28.27
C LEU A 716 5.92 -20.73 29.79
N ALA A 717 6.82 -21.53 30.39
CA ALA A 717 7.06 -21.53 31.83
C ALA A 717 8.55 -21.61 32.19
N THR A 718 8.91 -21.16 33.39
CA THR A 718 10.25 -21.33 33.97
C THR A 718 10.13 -21.75 35.43
N ALA A 719 10.99 -22.68 35.85
CA ALA A 719 11.09 -23.09 37.24
C ALA A 719 11.93 -22.11 38.10
N THR A 720 12.75 -21.26 37.46
CA THR A 720 13.61 -20.30 38.16
C THR A 720 12.81 -19.06 38.52
N THR A 721 12.50 -18.89 39.81
CA THR A 721 11.73 -17.74 40.31
C THR A 721 12.60 -16.68 40.99
N THR A 722 13.84 -17.02 41.37
CA THR A 722 14.79 -16.08 41.98
C THR A 722 16.24 -16.41 41.64
N LEU A 723 17.09 -15.40 41.57
CA LEU A 723 18.55 -15.48 41.42
C LEU A 723 19.22 -14.58 42.47
N VAL A 724 20.37 -15.01 43.02
CA VAL A 724 21.11 -14.24 44.03
C VAL A 724 22.46 -13.79 43.49
N PHE A 725 22.69 -12.49 43.51
CA PHE A 725 23.94 -11.86 43.08
C PHE A 725 24.65 -11.21 44.28
N THR A 726 25.93 -11.51 44.44
CA THR A 726 26.83 -10.99 45.45
C THR A 726 27.78 -9.97 44.81
N PRO A 727 28.50 -9.14 45.59
CA PRO A 727 29.55 -8.27 45.07
C PRO A 727 30.62 -9.00 44.23
N ALA A 728 30.77 -10.32 44.39
CA ALA A 728 31.79 -11.13 43.71
C ALA A 728 31.28 -11.86 42.45
N ASN A 729 29.99 -12.21 42.37
CA ASN A 729 29.44 -12.97 41.23
C ASN A 729 28.51 -12.14 40.32
N TYR A 730 28.31 -10.85 40.63
CA TYR A 730 27.35 -9.99 39.94
C TYR A 730 27.50 -9.99 38.42
N ALA A 731 28.74 -10.04 37.91
CA ALA A 731 29.03 -10.00 36.48
C ALA A 731 28.99 -11.38 35.81
N THR A 732 28.90 -12.48 36.57
CA THR A 732 28.84 -13.84 36.03
C THR A 732 27.39 -14.17 35.67
N PRO A 733 27.06 -14.41 34.38
CA PRO A 733 25.69 -14.73 33.98
C PRO A 733 25.20 -16.03 34.62
N GLN A 734 24.06 -15.98 35.31
CA GLN A 734 23.33 -17.13 35.82
C GLN A 734 22.23 -17.51 34.83
N ALA A 735 22.17 -18.78 34.42
CA ALA A 735 21.24 -19.22 33.39
C ALA A 735 19.81 -19.40 33.94
N VAL A 736 18.82 -18.91 33.18
CA VAL A 736 17.39 -19.15 33.37
C VAL A 736 16.91 -19.96 32.18
N SER A 737 16.30 -21.12 32.43
CA SER A 737 15.71 -21.96 31.40
C SER A 737 14.21 -21.71 31.33
N VAL A 738 13.71 -21.46 30.12
CA VAL A 738 12.29 -21.35 29.78
C VAL A 738 11.93 -22.57 28.95
N ALA A 739 10.88 -23.27 29.33
CA ALA A 739 10.30 -24.39 28.61
C ALA A 739 9.00 -23.95 27.93
N ALA A 740 8.70 -24.58 26.80
CA ALA A 740 7.42 -24.48 26.10
C ALA A 740 6.75 -25.86 26.14
N ALA A 741 5.54 -25.94 26.71
CA ALA A 741 4.75 -27.17 26.67
C ALA A 741 4.26 -27.44 25.24
N ARG A 742 3.77 -28.64 24.97
CA ARG A 742 3.15 -28.91 23.67
C ARG A 742 1.67 -28.58 23.71
N ASP A 743 1.18 -27.91 22.69
CA ASP A 743 -0.26 -27.79 22.44
C ASP A 743 -0.60 -28.32 21.04
N ALA A 744 -1.70 -27.90 20.43
CA ALA A 744 -2.19 -28.45 19.16
C ALA A 744 -2.60 -27.37 18.16
N ASP A 745 -2.27 -26.11 18.43
CA ASP A 745 -2.50 -25.04 17.49
C ASP A 745 -1.25 -24.75 16.63
N ALA A 746 -1.31 -23.75 15.76
CA ALA A 746 -0.23 -23.43 14.83
C ALA A 746 0.27 -21.99 15.03
N LEU A 747 -0.08 -21.40 16.18
CA LEU A 747 0.21 -20.03 16.54
C LEU A 747 1.29 -20.04 17.61
N ASN A 748 2.43 -19.43 17.28
CA ASN A 748 3.46 -19.18 18.28
C ASN A 748 2.89 -18.43 19.49
N GLY A 749 2.89 -19.09 20.65
CA GLY A 749 2.66 -18.47 21.94
C GLY A 749 3.78 -17.50 22.31
N SER A 750 3.47 -16.48 23.13
CA SER A 750 4.49 -15.61 23.71
C SER A 750 4.22 -15.27 25.16
N ALA A 751 5.26 -15.34 25.98
CA ALA A 751 5.25 -14.91 27.37
C ALA A 751 6.44 -14.02 27.67
N THR A 752 6.21 -12.95 28.45
CA THR A 752 7.30 -12.13 28.96
C THR A 752 7.67 -12.58 30.37
N PHE A 753 8.94 -12.84 30.60
CA PHE A 753 9.53 -13.00 31.94
C PHE A 753 10.16 -11.69 32.39
N THR A 754 9.66 -11.14 33.49
CA THR A 754 10.14 -9.90 34.12
C THR A 754 11.09 -10.23 35.25
N LEU A 755 12.19 -9.49 35.32
CA LEU A 755 13.23 -9.59 36.34
C LEU A 755 13.25 -8.30 37.14
N SER A 756 13.15 -8.39 38.46
CA SER A 756 13.11 -7.22 39.33
C SER A 756 13.95 -7.43 40.59
N ALA A 757 14.57 -6.35 41.06
CA ALA A 757 15.22 -6.29 42.36
C ALA A 757 15.13 -4.87 42.91
N THR A 758 15.03 -4.73 44.23
CA THR A 758 14.91 -3.41 44.87
C THR A 758 16.14 -2.56 44.57
N GLY A 759 15.94 -1.33 44.10
CA GLY A 759 17.02 -0.40 43.79
C GLY A 759 17.75 -0.69 42.48
N LEU A 760 17.34 -1.72 41.73
CA LEU A 760 17.87 -2.02 40.41
C LEU A 760 16.85 -1.72 39.32
N THR A 761 17.35 -1.30 38.17
CA THR A 761 16.59 -1.32 36.93
C THR A 761 16.28 -2.77 36.56
N GLY A 762 15.00 -3.12 36.41
CA GLY A 762 14.59 -4.48 36.01
C GLY A 762 15.11 -4.89 34.62
N ALA A 763 14.99 -6.17 34.28
CA ALA A 763 15.13 -6.69 32.91
C ALA A 763 13.86 -7.45 32.48
N SER A 764 13.62 -7.62 31.18
CA SER A 764 12.59 -8.54 30.70
C SER A 764 13.11 -9.35 29.52
N VAL A 765 12.61 -10.57 29.40
CA VAL A 765 12.89 -11.48 28.29
C VAL A 765 11.56 -11.93 27.73
N VAL A 766 11.34 -11.63 26.45
CA VAL A 766 10.20 -12.21 25.73
C VAL A 766 10.59 -13.58 25.24
N ALA A 767 9.93 -14.60 25.77
CA ALA A 767 9.96 -15.92 25.18
C ALA A 767 8.87 -16.01 24.11
N THR A 768 9.26 -16.47 22.94
CA THR A 768 8.34 -16.84 21.87
C THR A 768 8.52 -18.33 21.67
N GLU A 769 7.43 -19.05 21.80
CA GLU A 769 7.36 -20.44 21.43
C GLU A 769 7.57 -20.54 19.92
N GLN A 770 8.47 -21.44 19.53
CA GLN A 770 8.58 -21.92 18.17
C GLN A 770 7.83 -23.23 18.13
N ASP A 771 6.55 -23.07 17.85
CA ASP A 771 5.58 -24.13 17.66
C ASP A 771 6.13 -25.16 16.64
N ALA A 772 6.11 -26.45 16.99
CA ALA A 772 6.60 -27.52 16.12
C ALA A 772 5.55 -27.94 15.09
N ASP A 773 4.31 -27.51 15.27
CA ASP A 773 3.22 -27.53 14.30
C ASP A 773 3.27 -26.29 13.36
N VAL A 774 4.18 -25.31 13.62
CA VAL A 774 4.59 -24.28 12.64
C VAL A 774 5.41 -24.89 11.48
N VAL A 775 4.63 -25.18 10.45
CA VAL A 775 4.89 -25.02 9.02
C VAL A 775 6.04 -24.04 8.69
N VAL A 776 7.30 -24.50 8.63
CA VAL A 776 8.38 -23.75 7.95
C VAL A 776 8.04 -23.69 6.46
N PRO A 777 7.87 -22.51 5.85
CA PRO A 777 7.46 -22.42 4.46
C PRO A 777 8.51 -22.99 3.52
N VAL A 778 8.20 -24.11 2.88
CA VAL A 778 9.03 -24.76 1.87
C VAL A 778 8.90 -23.96 0.57
N THR A 779 10.02 -23.43 0.08
CA THR A 779 10.04 -22.75 -1.23
C THR A 779 10.27 -23.75 -2.35
N LEU A 780 9.27 -23.98 -3.19
CA LEU A 780 9.38 -24.81 -4.40
C LEU A 780 9.90 -24.00 -5.60
N VAL A 781 10.88 -24.53 -6.32
CA VAL A 781 11.47 -23.96 -7.54
C VAL A 781 11.35 -24.95 -8.69
N VAL A 782 10.76 -24.51 -9.81
CA VAL A 782 10.63 -25.29 -11.06
C VAL A 782 11.53 -24.69 -12.16
N SER A 783 12.03 -25.51 -13.08
CA SER A 783 12.89 -25.03 -14.18
C SER A 783 12.15 -24.22 -15.25
N THR A 784 10.84 -24.40 -15.37
CA THR A 784 9.96 -23.68 -16.31
C THR A 784 8.54 -23.67 -15.76
N THR A 785 7.72 -22.70 -16.17
CA THR A 785 6.29 -22.63 -15.87
C THR A 785 5.41 -23.15 -17.01
N ALA A 786 6.01 -23.52 -18.15
CA ALA A 786 5.30 -24.08 -19.31
C ALA A 786 6.10 -25.20 -20.00
N VAL A 787 5.40 -26.22 -20.51
CA VAL A 787 5.97 -27.38 -21.22
C VAL A 787 5.08 -27.78 -22.41
N SER A 788 5.66 -27.97 -23.59
CA SER A 788 4.97 -28.55 -24.75
C SER A 788 5.26 -30.05 -24.87
N VAL A 789 4.23 -30.88 -24.84
CA VAL A 789 4.33 -32.35 -24.87
C VAL A 789 3.83 -32.85 -26.22
N PRO A 790 4.65 -33.49 -27.06
CA PRO A 790 4.17 -34.07 -28.31
C PRO A 790 3.13 -35.16 -28.03
N GLU A 791 2.03 -35.19 -28.78
CA GLU A 791 1.04 -36.28 -28.72
C GLU A 791 1.71 -37.63 -28.99
N THR A 792 1.38 -38.66 -28.20
CA THR A 792 2.10 -39.96 -28.09
C THR A 792 3.54 -39.89 -27.59
N GLY A 793 4.04 -38.70 -27.25
CA GLY A 793 5.39 -38.42 -26.79
C GLY A 793 5.49 -38.05 -25.31
N THR A 794 6.70 -37.67 -24.88
CA THR A 794 6.97 -37.23 -23.50
C THR A 794 7.85 -35.99 -23.48
N GLN A 795 7.72 -35.16 -22.45
CA GLN A 795 8.57 -34.00 -22.21
C GLN A 795 8.69 -33.72 -20.70
N GLY A 796 9.84 -33.25 -20.22
CA GLY A 796 10.09 -33.04 -18.79
C GLY A 796 10.47 -31.63 -18.36
N PHE A 797 10.36 -31.40 -17.04
CA PHE A 797 10.87 -30.24 -16.31
C PHE A 797 11.52 -30.70 -14.99
N THR A 798 12.20 -29.80 -14.26
CA THR A 798 12.84 -30.15 -12.98
C THR A 798 12.30 -29.35 -11.80
N VAL A 799 12.39 -29.95 -10.61
CA VAL A 799 11.97 -29.38 -9.32
C VAL A 799 13.15 -29.42 -8.33
N LYS A 800 13.29 -28.38 -7.51
CA LYS A 800 14.15 -28.36 -6.31
C LYS A 800 13.54 -27.48 -5.21
N LEU A 801 14.15 -27.49 -4.02
CA LEU A 801 13.82 -26.54 -2.96
C LEU A 801 14.69 -25.27 -3.04
N GLY A 802 14.16 -24.14 -2.55
CA GLY A 802 14.85 -22.85 -2.50
C GLY A 802 15.84 -22.72 -1.33
N ALA A 803 15.71 -23.54 -0.29
CA ALA A 803 16.59 -23.60 0.88
C ALA A 803 16.65 -25.02 1.45
N ALA A 804 17.67 -25.29 2.28
CA ALA A 804 17.81 -26.56 2.98
C ALA A 804 16.65 -26.76 3.99
N PRO A 805 15.89 -27.86 3.92
CA PRO A 805 14.86 -28.15 4.91
C PRO A 805 15.49 -28.70 6.21
N THR A 806 14.75 -28.62 7.31
CA THR A 806 15.14 -29.20 8.62
C THR A 806 14.87 -30.71 8.71
N GLY A 807 14.05 -31.25 7.80
CA GLY A 807 13.73 -32.67 7.66
C GLY A 807 13.43 -33.05 6.20
N ASN A 808 13.02 -34.29 5.96
CA ASN A 808 12.67 -34.73 4.60
C ASN A 808 11.33 -34.11 4.16
N VAL A 809 11.31 -33.51 2.97
CA VAL A 809 10.12 -32.93 2.34
C VAL A 809 9.67 -33.84 1.20
N ALA A 810 8.43 -34.35 1.31
CA ALA A 810 7.76 -35.03 0.21
C ALA A 810 7.05 -33.99 -0.67
N VAL A 811 7.30 -34.04 -1.97
CA VAL A 811 6.69 -33.18 -2.99
C VAL A 811 5.88 -34.06 -3.93
N THR A 812 4.59 -33.76 -4.08
CA THR A 812 3.67 -34.44 -5.00
C THR A 812 3.48 -33.61 -6.25
N VAL A 813 3.64 -34.25 -7.41
CA VAL A 813 3.43 -33.64 -8.73
C VAL A 813 2.27 -34.35 -9.39
N ALA A 814 1.20 -33.61 -9.67
CA ALA A 814 -0.02 -34.18 -10.23
C ALA A 814 -0.65 -33.24 -11.24
N ARG A 815 -1.29 -33.80 -12.27
CA ARG A 815 -2.25 -33.03 -13.07
C ARG A 815 -3.46 -32.73 -12.20
N THR A 816 -3.82 -31.46 -12.09
CA THR A 816 -4.92 -31.00 -11.22
C THR A 816 -6.07 -30.37 -11.97
N ALA A 817 -5.87 -29.92 -13.21
CA ALA A 817 -6.92 -29.37 -14.06
C ALA A 817 -6.58 -29.51 -15.55
N GLY A 818 -7.56 -29.22 -16.40
CA GLY A 818 -7.43 -29.25 -17.85
C GLY A 818 -7.41 -30.66 -18.43
N ASP A 819 -6.81 -30.80 -19.60
CA ASP A 819 -6.94 -31.98 -20.45
C ASP A 819 -6.49 -33.28 -19.77
N THR A 820 -7.25 -34.36 -19.95
CA THR A 820 -6.95 -35.67 -19.40
C THR A 820 -5.91 -36.45 -20.19
N ASP A 821 -5.64 -36.05 -21.44
CA ASP A 821 -4.65 -36.72 -22.28
C ASP A 821 -3.21 -36.43 -21.82
N ILE A 822 -3.02 -35.34 -21.08
CA ILE A 822 -1.75 -35.06 -20.41
C ILE A 822 -1.68 -35.77 -19.04
N SER A 823 -0.60 -36.50 -18.79
CA SER A 823 -0.37 -37.20 -17.52
C SER A 823 1.06 -37.03 -17.00
N VAL A 824 1.25 -37.22 -15.69
CA VAL A 824 2.59 -37.28 -15.08
C VAL A 824 3.11 -38.71 -15.23
N ALA A 825 3.99 -38.93 -16.21
CA ALA A 825 4.54 -40.25 -16.53
C ALA A 825 5.57 -40.72 -15.49
N THR A 826 6.46 -39.83 -15.04
CA THR A 826 7.40 -40.09 -13.94
C THR A 826 7.62 -38.83 -13.08
N GLY A 827 8.04 -39.00 -11.83
CA GLY A 827 8.28 -37.88 -10.91
C GLY A 827 7.04 -37.39 -10.17
N ALA A 828 5.97 -38.20 -10.09
CA ALA A 828 4.75 -37.87 -9.34
C ALA A 828 4.96 -37.70 -7.83
N SER A 829 6.04 -38.28 -7.29
CA SER A 829 6.47 -38.11 -5.89
C SER A 829 7.99 -37.93 -5.85
N LEU A 830 8.43 -36.81 -5.27
CA LEU A 830 9.84 -36.45 -5.08
C LEU A 830 10.12 -36.32 -3.59
N VAL A 831 11.33 -36.69 -3.15
CA VAL A 831 11.75 -36.53 -1.75
C VAL A 831 13.04 -35.72 -1.68
N PHE A 832 12.97 -34.59 -0.97
CA PHE A 832 14.11 -33.72 -0.72
C PHE A 832 14.54 -33.81 0.75
N THR A 833 15.79 -34.14 0.98
CA THR A 833 16.44 -34.23 2.29
C THR A 833 17.29 -32.97 2.52
N PRO A 834 17.75 -32.72 3.76
CA PRO A 834 18.72 -31.66 4.04
C PRO A 834 20.01 -31.75 3.21
N ALA A 835 20.33 -32.92 2.64
CA ALA A 835 21.54 -33.13 1.82
C ALA A 835 21.33 -32.97 0.31
N ASN A 836 20.10 -33.15 -0.20
CA ASN A 836 19.83 -33.13 -1.64
C ASN A 836 18.81 -32.05 -2.08
N TRP A 837 18.37 -31.18 -1.16
CA TRP A 837 17.34 -30.15 -1.40
C TRP A 837 17.58 -29.26 -2.63
N ASN A 838 18.86 -29.01 -2.96
CA ASN A 838 19.30 -28.18 -4.08
C ASN A 838 19.61 -28.99 -5.35
N THR A 839 19.50 -30.33 -5.30
CA THR A 839 19.70 -31.22 -6.44
C THR A 839 18.43 -31.25 -7.27
N LEU A 840 18.53 -30.95 -8.57
CA LEU A 840 17.39 -30.95 -9.49
C LEU A 840 16.85 -32.37 -9.66
N GLN A 841 15.55 -32.58 -9.42
CA GLN A 841 14.86 -33.85 -9.67
C GLN A 841 13.93 -33.70 -10.88
N ASN A 842 13.91 -34.71 -11.76
CA ASN A 842 13.17 -34.67 -13.02
C ASN A 842 11.71 -35.10 -12.84
N VAL A 843 10.80 -34.41 -13.53
CA VAL A 843 9.41 -34.80 -13.75
C VAL A 843 9.21 -34.95 -15.25
N THR A 844 8.61 -36.06 -15.69
CA THR A 844 8.28 -36.31 -17.09
C THR A 844 6.78 -36.36 -17.28
N LEU A 845 6.26 -35.58 -18.23
CA LEU A 845 4.88 -35.59 -18.69
C LEU A 845 4.74 -36.40 -19.97
N ALA A 846 3.57 -36.99 -20.20
CA ALA A 846 3.18 -37.67 -21.44
C ALA A 846 1.84 -37.15 -21.94
N ALA A 847 1.65 -37.15 -23.27
CA ALA A 847 0.37 -36.85 -23.92
C ALA A 847 -0.16 -38.11 -24.63
N ALA A 848 -1.39 -38.51 -24.31
CA ALA A 848 -2.08 -39.65 -24.93
C ALA A 848 -2.60 -39.28 -26.32
N LYS A 849 -2.88 -40.28 -27.16
CA LYS A 849 -3.48 -40.01 -28.47
C LYS A 849 -4.97 -39.69 -28.33
N ASP A 850 -5.43 -38.60 -28.91
CA ASP A 850 -6.86 -38.35 -29.15
C ASP A 850 -7.19 -38.39 -30.66
N ALA A 851 -8.32 -37.83 -31.08
CA ALA A 851 -8.77 -37.92 -32.47
C ALA A 851 -9.16 -36.56 -33.07
N ASP A 852 -8.99 -35.47 -32.34
CA ASP A 852 -9.36 -34.15 -32.81
C ASP A 852 -8.16 -33.40 -33.40
N SER A 853 -8.13 -32.07 -33.35
CA SER A 853 -7.00 -31.31 -33.91
C SER A 853 -6.64 -30.13 -33.00
N ALA A 854 -7.16 -30.16 -31.78
CA ALA A 854 -7.09 -29.10 -30.80
C ALA A 854 -6.13 -29.53 -29.69
N ASN A 855 -5.04 -28.77 -29.57
CA ASN A 855 -4.10 -28.96 -28.48
C ASN A 855 -4.79 -28.98 -27.10
N GLY A 856 -4.71 -30.11 -26.42
CA GLY A 856 -5.06 -30.23 -25.01
C GLY A 856 -4.17 -29.34 -24.13
N VAL A 857 -4.74 -28.72 -23.10
CA VAL A 857 -3.99 -27.93 -22.11
C VAL A 857 -4.33 -28.39 -20.71
N ALA A 858 -3.31 -28.75 -19.94
CA ALA A 858 -3.44 -29.23 -18.57
C ALA A 858 -2.60 -28.41 -17.59
N THR A 859 -3.09 -28.29 -16.36
CA THR A 859 -2.32 -27.71 -15.24
C THR A 859 -1.73 -28.83 -14.42
N VAL A 860 -0.40 -28.83 -14.26
CA VAL A 860 0.33 -29.73 -13.37
C VAL A 860 0.73 -28.96 -12.12
N SER A 861 0.21 -29.36 -10.97
CA SER A 861 0.55 -28.77 -9.67
C SER A 861 1.70 -29.53 -9.02
N ILE A 862 2.65 -28.77 -8.48
CA ILE A 862 3.74 -29.23 -7.64
C ILE A 862 3.42 -28.75 -6.23
N THR A 863 3.12 -29.71 -5.36
CA THR A 863 2.62 -29.49 -4.01
C THR A 863 3.56 -30.13 -3.02
N ALA A 864 3.74 -29.49 -1.87
CA ALA A 864 4.43 -30.07 -0.73
C ALA A 864 3.69 -29.58 0.51
N ALA A 865 3.78 -30.32 1.61
CA ALA A 865 3.35 -29.78 2.90
C ALA A 865 4.08 -28.45 3.11
N ASN A 866 3.34 -27.43 3.53
CA ASN A 866 3.92 -26.17 3.98
C ASN A 866 4.58 -25.34 2.85
N ALA A 867 4.22 -25.57 1.58
CA ALA A 867 4.70 -24.78 0.43
C ALA A 867 3.57 -24.06 -0.31
N THR A 868 3.84 -22.87 -0.86
CA THR A 868 2.99 -22.32 -1.92
C THR A 868 3.06 -23.25 -3.13
N THR A 869 1.91 -23.78 -3.56
CA THR A 869 1.81 -24.65 -4.74
C THR A 869 2.38 -23.94 -5.96
N ARG A 870 3.25 -24.62 -6.71
CA ARG A 870 3.71 -24.16 -8.03
C ARG A 870 2.91 -24.88 -9.11
N THR A 871 2.70 -24.22 -10.23
CA THR A 871 1.99 -24.80 -11.37
C THR A 871 2.87 -24.72 -12.62
N VAL A 872 2.81 -25.78 -13.42
CA VAL A 872 3.37 -25.84 -14.77
C VAL A 872 2.20 -26.08 -15.74
N THR A 873 2.06 -25.19 -16.71
CA THR A 873 1.09 -25.37 -17.80
C THR A 873 1.68 -26.32 -18.83
N ALA A 874 1.04 -27.45 -19.05
CA ALA A 874 1.41 -28.41 -20.07
C ALA A 874 0.46 -28.26 -21.26
N THR A 875 1.03 -28.15 -22.46
CA THR A 875 0.28 -28.08 -23.71
C THR A 875 0.65 -29.27 -24.58
N GLU A 876 -0.34 -30.07 -24.92
CA GLU A 876 -0.21 -31.12 -25.90
C GLU A 876 -0.04 -30.50 -27.30
N VAL A 877 0.84 -31.10 -28.10
CA VAL A 877 1.00 -30.73 -29.51
C VAL A 877 0.43 -31.86 -30.35
N ASP A 878 -0.77 -31.59 -30.87
CA ASP A 878 -1.63 -32.51 -31.62
C ASP A 878 -1.01 -32.91 -32.98
N ASN A 879 -1.16 -34.19 -33.35
CA ASN A 879 -0.65 -34.79 -34.59
C ASN A 879 -1.74 -35.07 -35.64
N ASP A 880 -3.01 -34.80 -35.36
CA ASP A 880 -4.17 -35.06 -36.19
C ASP A 880 -4.62 -33.84 -37.04
N VAL A 881 -3.97 -32.68 -36.85
CA VAL A 881 -4.02 -31.49 -37.74
C VAL A 881 -3.82 -31.87 -39.21
N LYS A 882 -4.85 -31.65 -40.04
CA LYS A 882 -4.78 -31.90 -41.48
C LYS A 882 -3.89 -30.89 -42.18
N THR A 883 -2.89 -31.37 -42.89
CA THR A 883 -1.88 -30.52 -43.56
C THR A 883 -2.23 -30.23 -45.02
N CYS A 884 -3.34 -30.78 -45.52
CA CYS A 884 -3.80 -30.60 -46.89
C CYS A 884 -5.31 -30.77 -47.03
N ALA A 885 -5.86 -30.33 -48.17
CA ALA A 885 -7.25 -30.61 -48.54
C ALA A 885 -7.35 -31.01 -50.02
N VAL A 886 -8.20 -31.99 -50.32
CA VAL A 886 -8.51 -32.45 -51.67
C VAL A 886 -10.01 -32.37 -51.91
N VAL A 887 -10.41 -31.65 -52.95
CA VAL A 887 -11.82 -31.53 -53.35
C VAL A 887 -12.01 -32.13 -54.73
N PHE A 888 -12.85 -33.16 -54.85
CA PHE A 888 -13.38 -33.63 -56.12
C PHE A 888 -14.75 -33.01 -56.34
N ASP A 889 -14.95 -32.38 -57.50
CA ASP A 889 -16.26 -31.96 -57.96
C ASP A 889 -16.68 -32.88 -59.10
N THR A 890 -17.69 -33.71 -58.84
CA THR A 890 -18.23 -34.69 -59.78
C THR A 890 -19.56 -34.25 -60.39
N SER A 891 -20.02 -33.03 -60.10
CA SER A 891 -21.37 -32.57 -60.42
C SER A 891 -21.65 -32.51 -61.92
N ASN A 892 -20.62 -32.32 -62.75
CA ASN A 892 -20.74 -32.28 -64.20
C ASN A 892 -20.78 -33.70 -64.80
N ASP A 893 -21.96 -34.30 -64.76
CA ASP A 893 -22.25 -35.65 -65.25
C ASP A 893 -23.48 -35.65 -66.17
N TRP A 894 -23.45 -36.49 -67.21
CA TRP A 894 -24.56 -36.62 -68.17
C TRP A 894 -25.02 -38.08 -68.35
N GLY A 895 -24.78 -38.95 -67.35
CA GLY A 895 -25.29 -40.32 -67.29
C GLY A 895 -24.59 -41.37 -68.16
N SER A 896 -23.68 -40.96 -69.04
CA SER A 896 -22.76 -41.85 -69.80
C SER A 896 -21.30 -41.39 -69.78
N GLY A 897 -21.05 -40.23 -69.18
CA GLY A 897 -19.74 -39.66 -68.99
C GLY A 897 -19.80 -38.48 -68.01
N GLN A 898 -18.62 -38.10 -67.54
CA GLN A 898 -18.45 -37.13 -66.46
C GLN A 898 -17.16 -36.34 -66.63
N VAL A 899 -17.19 -35.07 -66.23
CA VAL A 899 -16.00 -34.27 -65.97
C VAL A 899 -15.83 -34.09 -64.47
N THR A 900 -14.65 -34.42 -63.95
CA THR A 900 -14.28 -34.25 -62.56
C THR A 900 -13.22 -33.19 -62.43
N THR A 901 -13.48 -32.15 -61.64
CA THR A 901 -12.48 -31.17 -61.22
C THR A 901 -11.89 -31.60 -59.88
N ILE A 902 -10.57 -31.48 -59.72
CA ILE A 902 -9.83 -31.91 -58.54
C ILE A 902 -8.98 -30.73 -58.07
N LYS A 903 -9.21 -30.27 -56.85
CA LYS A 903 -8.42 -29.22 -56.21
C LYS A 903 -7.57 -29.79 -55.11
N LEU A 904 -6.26 -29.57 -55.16
CA LEU A 904 -5.29 -29.95 -54.13
C LEU A 904 -4.82 -28.69 -53.42
N SER A 905 -4.97 -28.62 -52.10
CA SER A 905 -4.58 -27.45 -51.28
C SER A 905 -3.58 -27.86 -50.19
N ASN A 906 -2.57 -27.03 -49.98
CA ASN A 906 -1.60 -27.18 -48.88
C ASN A 906 -2.03 -26.29 -47.72
N LEU A 907 -2.46 -26.92 -46.61
CA LEU A 907 -2.88 -26.23 -45.38
C LEU A 907 -1.75 -26.15 -44.35
N GLY A 908 -0.62 -26.83 -44.60
CA GLY A 908 0.55 -26.84 -43.73
C GLY A 908 1.45 -25.60 -43.91
N THR A 909 2.47 -25.52 -43.07
CA THR A 909 3.44 -24.40 -43.01
C THR A 909 4.68 -24.62 -43.89
N THR A 910 4.82 -25.78 -44.55
CA THR A 910 5.95 -26.12 -45.44
C THR A 910 5.48 -26.39 -46.87
N PRO A 911 6.27 -26.05 -47.91
CA PRO A 911 5.90 -26.33 -49.30
C PRO A 911 5.81 -27.84 -49.61
N LEU A 912 4.75 -28.28 -50.27
CA LEU A 912 4.59 -29.66 -50.77
C LEU A 912 5.20 -29.77 -52.17
N SER A 913 6.28 -30.53 -52.35
CA SER A 913 6.97 -30.71 -53.64
C SER A 913 6.88 -32.14 -54.14
N ALA A 914 6.87 -32.33 -55.46
CA ALA A 914 6.79 -33.63 -56.14
C ALA A 914 5.58 -34.48 -55.69
N TRP A 915 4.42 -33.84 -55.56
CA TRP A 915 3.21 -34.48 -55.09
C TRP A 915 2.73 -35.61 -56.02
N SER A 916 2.10 -36.64 -55.46
CA SER A 916 1.44 -37.72 -56.20
C SER A 916 0.12 -38.05 -55.53
N LEU A 917 -0.97 -37.94 -56.29
CA LEU A 917 -2.33 -38.24 -55.85
C LEU A 917 -2.75 -39.59 -56.41
N SER A 918 -3.30 -40.47 -55.58
CA SER A 918 -3.88 -41.74 -56.01
C SER A 918 -5.29 -41.88 -55.45
N PHE A 919 -6.23 -42.38 -56.24
CA PHE A 919 -7.59 -42.70 -55.79
C PHE A 919 -8.20 -43.79 -56.68
N THR A 920 -9.24 -44.45 -56.20
CA THR A 920 -9.95 -45.52 -56.91
C THR A 920 -11.38 -45.09 -57.24
N GLN A 921 -11.80 -45.31 -58.48
CA GLN A 921 -13.19 -45.11 -58.87
C GLN A 921 -14.07 -46.27 -58.38
N SER A 922 -15.23 -45.96 -57.83
CA SER A 922 -16.16 -46.95 -57.26
C SER A 922 -16.67 -47.97 -58.29
N ASN A 923 -16.80 -47.56 -59.56
CA ASN A 923 -17.25 -48.38 -60.68
C ASN A 923 -16.25 -48.38 -61.85
N ALA A 924 -16.46 -49.28 -62.82
CA ALA A 924 -15.64 -49.32 -64.03
C ALA A 924 -15.84 -48.05 -64.87
N PHE A 925 -14.75 -47.53 -65.42
CA PHE A 925 -14.73 -46.32 -66.25
C PHE A 925 -13.62 -46.40 -67.28
N THR A 926 -13.69 -45.53 -68.29
CA THR A 926 -12.60 -45.27 -69.23
C THR A 926 -12.22 -43.80 -69.15
N LEU A 927 -10.94 -43.50 -68.91
CA LEU A 927 -10.41 -42.14 -68.97
C LEU A 927 -10.32 -41.70 -70.43
N THR A 928 -11.02 -40.63 -70.81
CA THR A 928 -10.99 -40.09 -72.17
C THR A 928 -10.12 -38.86 -72.31
N ASN A 929 -9.96 -38.06 -71.25
CA ASN A 929 -9.06 -36.89 -71.25
C ASN A 929 -8.63 -36.51 -69.82
N GLY A 930 -7.51 -35.80 -69.67
CA GLY A 930 -7.05 -35.22 -68.40
C GLY A 930 -6.13 -34.01 -68.62
N TRP A 931 -6.12 -33.06 -67.68
CA TRP A 931 -5.33 -31.83 -67.78
C TRP A 931 -4.75 -31.38 -66.44
N SER A 932 -3.73 -30.50 -66.50
CA SER A 932 -2.98 -29.95 -65.36
C SER A 932 -2.33 -31.01 -64.44
N GLY A 933 -2.19 -32.24 -64.93
CA GLY A 933 -1.51 -33.37 -64.30
C GLY A 933 -1.35 -34.51 -65.30
N THR A 934 -0.48 -35.47 -64.97
CA THR A 934 -0.28 -36.69 -65.77
C THR A 934 -1.04 -37.84 -65.12
N PHE A 935 -2.01 -38.42 -65.81
CA PHE A 935 -2.91 -39.45 -65.28
C PHE A 935 -2.52 -40.84 -65.79
N ALA A 936 -2.40 -41.79 -64.86
CA ALA A 936 -2.20 -43.21 -65.15
C ALA A 936 -3.35 -44.02 -64.55
N VAL A 937 -3.96 -44.91 -65.34
CA VAL A 937 -5.08 -45.76 -64.90
C VAL A 937 -4.64 -47.22 -64.89
N ASN A 938 -4.82 -47.89 -63.75
CA ASN A 938 -4.63 -49.33 -63.61
C ASN A 938 -5.88 -49.95 -62.96
N GLY A 939 -6.66 -50.68 -63.77
CA GLY A 939 -7.98 -51.13 -63.37
C GLY A 939 -8.89 -49.94 -63.04
N ARG A 940 -9.29 -49.81 -61.78
CA ARG A 940 -10.11 -48.68 -61.29
C ARG A 940 -9.31 -47.60 -60.57
N THR A 941 -8.00 -47.79 -60.39
CA THR A 941 -7.15 -46.84 -59.67
C THR A 941 -6.53 -45.83 -60.63
N VAL A 942 -6.65 -44.56 -60.27
CA VAL A 942 -6.09 -43.41 -60.97
C VAL A 942 -4.95 -42.85 -60.13
N THR A 943 -3.76 -42.73 -60.73
CA THR A 943 -2.63 -42.01 -60.16
C THR A 943 -2.37 -40.75 -60.97
N VAL A 944 -2.17 -39.63 -60.30
CA VAL A 944 -1.93 -38.31 -60.89
C VAL A 944 -0.63 -37.73 -60.34
N THR A 945 0.26 -37.34 -61.24
CA THR A 945 1.52 -36.64 -60.91
C THR A 945 1.51 -35.23 -61.51
N PRO A 946 2.37 -34.30 -61.03
CA PRO A 946 2.29 -32.89 -61.40
C PRO A 946 2.67 -32.68 -62.86
N ALA A 947 2.14 -31.60 -63.45
CA ALA A 947 2.72 -31.01 -64.64
C ALA A 947 4.01 -30.24 -64.26
N PRO A 948 4.91 -29.95 -65.23
CA PRO A 948 6.20 -29.31 -64.92
C PRO A 948 6.12 -27.98 -64.15
N TRP A 949 5.01 -27.25 -64.26
CA TRP A 949 4.82 -25.92 -63.67
C TRP A 949 4.08 -25.90 -62.33
N ASN A 950 3.48 -27.02 -61.89
CA ASN A 950 2.75 -27.09 -60.62
C ASN A 950 3.33 -28.14 -59.64
N GLY A 951 4.59 -28.53 -59.82
CA GLY A 951 5.27 -29.53 -59.00
C GLY A 951 5.45 -29.16 -57.52
N THR A 952 5.29 -27.89 -57.15
CA THR A 952 5.37 -27.41 -55.76
C THR A 952 4.15 -26.56 -55.41
N ILE A 953 3.53 -26.85 -54.26
CA ILE A 953 2.41 -26.09 -53.68
C ILE A 953 2.89 -25.42 -52.40
N ALA A 954 3.01 -24.09 -52.41
CA ALA A 954 3.42 -23.32 -51.24
C ALA A 954 2.41 -23.44 -50.08
N PRO A 955 2.79 -23.14 -48.82
CA PRO A 955 1.85 -23.00 -47.71
C PRO A 955 0.65 -22.11 -48.07
N ASN A 956 -0.57 -22.53 -47.74
CA ASN A 956 -1.84 -21.89 -48.12
C ASN A 956 -2.10 -21.80 -49.65
N GLY A 957 -1.28 -22.46 -50.48
CA GLY A 957 -1.46 -22.53 -51.93
C GLY A 957 -2.34 -23.70 -52.36
N SER A 958 -2.81 -23.68 -53.61
CA SER A 958 -3.57 -24.78 -54.21
C SER A 958 -3.30 -24.95 -55.71
N VAL A 959 -3.57 -26.15 -56.24
CA VAL A 959 -3.55 -26.45 -57.68
C VAL A 959 -4.86 -27.12 -58.08
N ASP A 960 -5.36 -26.76 -59.26
CA ASP A 960 -6.56 -27.33 -59.86
C ASP A 960 -6.19 -28.20 -61.07
N LEU A 961 -6.75 -29.41 -61.12
CA LEU A 961 -6.60 -30.36 -62.21
C LEU A 961 -7.95 -31.00 -62.54
N GLY A 962 -8.03 -31.75 -63.63
CA GLY A 962 -9.29 -32.36 -64.01
C GLY A 962 -9.17 -33.51 -64.99
N MET A 963 -10.23 -34.31 -65.04
CA MET A 963 -10.32 -35.49 -65.89
C MET A 963 -11.73 -35.66 -66.45
N GLN A 964 -11.82 -36.22 -67.65
CA GLN A 964 -13.06 -36.62 -68.29
C GLN A 964 -13.08 -38.14 -68.45
N ILE A 965 -14.20 -38.76 -68.06
CA ILE A 965 -14.40 -40.21 -68.14
C ILE A 965 -15.69 -40.56 -68.87
N THR A 966 -15.74 -41.77 -69.43
CA THR A 966 -16.96 -42.44 -69.85
C THR A 966 -17.20 -43.70 -69.02
N TYR A 967 -18.47 -44.04 -68.81
CA TYR A 967 -18.85 -45.22 -68.03
C TYR A 967 -20.22 -45.75 -68.47
N SER A 968 -20.56 -46.95 -67.98
CA SER A 968 -21.89 -47.55 -68.16
C SER A 968 -22.41 -48.06 -66.82
N GLY A 969 -23.71 -47.96 -66.58
CA GLY A 969 -24.31 -48.29 -65.30
C GLY A 969 -24.17 -47.17 -64.27
N ALA A 970 -23.86 -47.50 -63.02
CA ALA A 970 -23.81 -46.53 -61.93
C ALA A 970 -22.62 -45.56 -62.05
N LYS A 971 -22.86 -44.28 -61.71
CA LYS A 971 -21.85 -43.21 -61.71
C LYS A 971 -20.59 -43.59 -60.90
N PRO A 972 -19.39 -43.54 -61.48
CA PRO A 972 -18.14 -43.72 -60.75
C PRO A 972 -17.86 -42.53 -59.82
N MET A 973 -17.58 -42.82 -58.55
CA MET A 973 -17.21 -41.84 -57.54
C MET A 973 -15.81 -42.13 -57.02
N PRO A 974 -14.96 -41.10 -56.79
CA PRO A 974 -13.62 -41.29 -56.26
C PRO A 974 -13.67 -41.75 -54.81
N THR A 975 -12.87 -42.76 -54.48
CA THR A 975 -12.77 -43.40 -53.16
C THR A 975 -11.31 -43.78 -52.89
N GLY A 976 -10.96 -44.09 -51.64
CA GLY A 976 -9.63 -44.62 -51.29
C GLY A 976 -8.46 -43.70 -51.67
N LEU A 977 -8.59 -42.41 -51.39
CA LEU A 977 -7.56 -41.42 -51.73
C LEU A 977 -6.29 -41.58 -50.89
N SER A 978 -5.15 -41.41 -51.54
CA SER A 978 -3.84 -41.26 -50.91
C SER A 978 -3.05 -40.16 -51.61
N TRP A 979 -2.54 -39.19 -50.86
CA TRP A 979 -1.65 -38.14 -51.36
C TRP A 979 -0.33 -38.19 -50.58
N ALA A 980 0.65 -38.92 -51.13
CA ALA A 980 2.06 -38.99 -50.69
C ALA A 980 2.32 -38.86 -49.16
N GLY A 981 1.57 -39.60 -48.33
CA GLY A 981 1.75 -39.64 -46.87
C GLY A 981 1.23 -38.41 -46.10
N GLN A 982 0.49 -37.51 -46.75
CA GLN A 982 -0.14 -36.36 -46.12
C GLN A 982 -1.51 -36.73 -45.53
N SER A 983 -1.87 -36.10 -44.41
CA SER A 983 -3.18 -36.21 -43.77
C SER A 983 -4.09 -35.12 -44.32
N CYS A 984 -4.98 -35.45 -45.27
CA CYS A 984 -5.80 -34.46 -45.97
C CYS A 984 -7.28 -34.53 -45.61
N ASP A 985 -7.94 -33.37 -45.59
CA ASP A 985 -9.40 -33.29 -45.68
C ASP A 985 -9.86 -33.63 -47.10
N ILE A 986 -10.80 -34.56 -47.24
CA ILE A 986 -11.29 -35.01 -48.55
C ILE A 986 -12.77 -34.67 -48.67
N THR A 987 -13.11 -33.89 -49.69
CA THR A 987 -14.50 -33.58 -50.05
C THR A 987 -14.79 -34.09 -51.45
N VAL A 988 -15.90 -34.82 -51.62
CA VAL A 988 -16.43 -35.18 -52.94
C VAL A 988 -17.80 -34.53 -53.07
N LYS A 989 -17.93 -33.63 -54.03
CA LYS A 989 -19.15 -32.87 -54.34
C LYS A 989 -19.93 -33.52 -55.48
#